data_AF-K4QVN2-F1
#
_entry.id   AF-K4QVN2-F1
#
_cell.length_a   1.000
_cell.length_b   1.000
_cell.length_c   1.000
_cell.angle_alpha   90.00
_cell.angle_beta   90.00
_cell.angle_gamma   90.00
#
_symmetry.space_group_name_H-M   'P 1'
#
loop_
_entity.id
_entity.type
_entity.pdbx_description
1 polymer ?
#
loop_
_entity_poly.entity_id
_entity_poly.type
_entity_poly.pdbx_seq_one_letter_code
_entity_poly.pdbx_strand_id
1 'polypeptide(L)'
;MSAVGWLPAPVEELFGPEATAEESYEVLTVDVPSASWTSALRTARDELGCTYFDWLSAVDEPGTGFRVAAHVAALAPVRRLLLRTTVPHESAVLESAITVYAGAAWHERETHEMFGVTFEGHPALDHLLLPETFEGHPLRKDFVLAARVAKAWPGAKEPGESEHGGPKRRQMLPPGVPDPNEWGPLKGQLPPAPGPPGARSGPSGGRAPGTRRGSRRRRRGASGTTHPVRVGRLGEPGRGGDRYGDSSDGDSSGGGRPHGDPAPPFPQREPGLGEPAGGYGTGTHDTCTQYGRSDRHGRHPPLGRPVAPRPPGLRRRTGPGRSTRRHPRRRPRTPRTPTRTPRTGQPTRRPAVNDVLDVTLRLLVVFVVFLTFPLLIGQTEHKVMAHMQGRLGPMYAGGFHGWAQLVADGVKFAQKEDVVPAGADRRIFQLAPAVALLPYLLVLLAIPIGPSEGAVGEVIDAGVFFVLAVMGVGVLGALMAGWASANKFSLLGGLRTAAQLLAYELPMLLAAASVAMAAGTVSLPGILDAFEWWWLPWQIVGAIVFFVAGLAELQRPPFDMPVADSEIIFGAYTEYTGLRFALFLLAEYAGIVVLCGLTTVLFLGGWHGPWGEDGLGWVWTLLKTALLAFVVIWLRVTYPRLREDQLQKLSWTLLVPLALAQIALTGVVKVVIE
;
A
#
# COMPACT_ATOMS: atom_id res chain seq x y z
N MET A 1 -44.63 15.57 29.18
CA MET A 1 -44.24 14.51 28.22
C MET A 1 -43.58 13.38 29.01
N SER A 2 -43.45 12.18 28.44
CA SER A 2 -42.52 11.16 28.96
C SER A 2 -41.12 11.43 28.41
N ALA A 3 -40.08 11.18 29.21
CA ALA A 3 -38.70 11.18 28.70
C ALA A 3 -38.51 10.07 27.65
N VAL A 4 -37.63 10.30 26.67
CA VAL A 4 -37.30 9.34 25.60
C VAL A 4 -36.02 8.60 25.98
N GLY A 5 -36.00 7.28 25.80
CA GLY A 5 -34.89 6.42 26.19
C GLY A 5 -34.49 6.59 27.65
N TRP A 6 -33.24 6.94 27.88
CA TRP A 6 -32.64 7.07 29.21
C TRP A 6 -32.60 8.50 29.78
N LEU A 7 -33.19 9.50 29.10
CA LEU A 7 -33.17 10.90 29.56
C LEU A 7 -33.82 11.06 30.95
N PRO A 8 -33.26 11.93 31.83
CA PRO A 8 -33.81 12.15 33.18
C PRO A 8 -35.07 13.04 33.20
N ALA A 9 -35.30 13.80 32.13
CA ALA A 9 -36.37 14.79 31.98
C ALA A 9 -36.81 14.85 30.50
N PRO A 10 -37.91 15.56 30.15
CA PRO A 10 -38.30 15.82 28.77
C PRO A 10 -37.18 16.48 27.96
N VAL A 11 -37.08 16.17 26.66
CA VAL A 11 -36.04 16.70 25.78
C VAL A 11 -36.12 18.23 25.66
N GLU A 12 -37.35 18.75 25.71
CA GLU A 12 -37.67 20.18 25.59
C GLU A 12 -37.18 20.99 26.80
N GLU A 13 -37.05 20.35 27.97
CA GLU A 13 -36.57 20.94 29.22
C GLU A 13 -35.04 20.94 29.29
N LEU A 14 -34.39 19.89 28.77
CA LEU A 14 -32.94 19.72 28.77
C LEU A 14 -32.22 20.47 27.62
N PHE A 15 -32.82 20.48 26.43
CA PHE A 15 -32.18 20.92 25.20
C PHE A 15 -32.89 22.11 24.50
N GLY A 16 -34.02 22.57 25.05
CA GLY A 16 -34.78 23.71 24.56
C GLY A 16 -36.04 23.32 23.76
N PRO A 17 -36.99 24.26 23.56
CA PRO A 17 -38.36 23.97 23.13
C PRO A 17 -38.52 23.45 21.69
N GLU A 18 -37.46 23.55 20.87
CA GLU A 18 -37.41 23.03 19.50
C GLU A 18 -36.64 21.70 19.39
N ALA A 19 -36.10 21.19 20.50
CA ALA A 19 -35.39 19.93 20.52
C ALA A 19 -36.36 18.74 20.43
N THR A 20 -35.95 17.68 19.73
CA THR A 20 -36.73 16.44 19.61
C THR A 20 -35.84 15.23 19.92
N ALA A 21 -36.43 14.14 20.40
CA ALA A 21 -35.72 12.92 20.73
C ALA A 21 -36.37 11.69 20.09
N GLU A 22 -35.55 10.82 19.51
CA GLU A 22 -35.92 9.49 19.04
C GLU A 22 -34.98 8.44 19.63
N GLU A 23 -35.46 7.21 19.85
CA GLU A 23 -34.60 6.08 20.23
C GLU A 23 -34.77 4.96 19.21
N SER A 24 -33.66 4.52 18.63
CA SER A 24 -33.65 3.56 17.53
C SER A 24 -32.41 2.67 17.64
N TYR A 25 -32.60 1.34 17.60
CA TYR A 25 -31.53 0.35 17.76
C TYR A 25 -30.61 0.59 18.98
N GLU A 26 -31.19 0.90 20.14
CA GLU A 26 -30.49 1.23 21.40
C GLU A 26 -29.60 2.48 21.35
N VAL A 27 -29.79 3.34 20.34
CA VAL A 27 -29.18 4.67 20.23
C VAL A 27 -30.25 5.73 20.47
N LEU A 28 -30.16 6.42 21.61
CA LEU A 28 -30.87 7.66 21.85
C LEU A 28 -30.26 8.76 20.96
N THR A 29 -31.12 9.42 20.19
CA THR A 29 -30.76 10.52 19.31
C THR A 29 -31.57 11.75 19.66
N VAL A 30 -30.93 12.91 19.68
CA VAL A 30 -31.57 14.21 19.98
C VAL A 30 -31.19 15.20 18.88
N ASP A 31 -32.18 15.72 18.14
CA ASP A 31 -32.00 16.84 17.22
C ASP A 31 -32.23 18.17 17.96
N VAL A 32 -31.35 19.15 17.72
CA VAL A 32 -31.44 20.51 18.25
C VAL A 32 -31.24 21.56 17.15
N PRO A 33 -31.78 22.79 17.29
CA PRO A 33 -31.40 23.91 16.42
C PRO A 33 -29.89 24.20 16.44
N SER A 34 -29.33 24.66 15.33
CA SER A 34 -27.89 25.01 15.23
C SER A 34 -27.48 26.10 16.22
N ALA A 35 -28.36 27.07 16.49
CA ALA A 35 -28.16 28.10 17.52
C ALA A 35 -28.11 27.56 18.96
N SER A 36 -28.54 26.31 19.19
CA SER A 36 -28.53 25.63 20.50
C SER A 36 -27.48 24.53 20.62
N TRP A 37 -26.64 24.35 19.59
CA TRP A 37 -25.64 23.27 19.49
C TRP A 37 -24.67 23.23 20.68
N THR A 38 -24.00 24.35 20.96
CA THR A 38 -22.98 24.42 22.02
C THR A 38 -23.58 24.30 23.41
N SER A 39 -24.80 24.80 23.63
CA SER A 39 -25.53 24.57 24.88
C SER A 39 -25.94 23.10 25.03
N ALA A 40 -26.44 22.46 23.97
CA ALA A 40 -26.83 21.04 24.00
C ALA A 40 -25.64 20.12 24.28
N LEU A 41 -24.48 20.38 23.66
CA LEU A 41 -23.23 19.67 23.95
C LEU A 41 -22.78 19.83 25.41
N ARG A 42 -22.99 21.01 26.02
CA ARG A 42 -22.71 21.27 27.45
C ARG A 42 -23.69 20.54 28.36
N THR A 43 -25.01 20.60 28.10
CA THR A 43 -26.01 19.80 28.84
C THR A 43 -25.66 18.32 28.81
N ALA A 44 -25.29 17.79 27.64
CA ALA A 44 -24.87 16.40 27.50
C ALA A 44 -23.63 16.07 28.35
N ARG A 45 -22.62 16.95 28.38
CA ARG A 45 -21.39 16.73 29.15
C ARG A 45 -21.61 16.85 30.65
N ASP A 46 -22.27 17.94 31.07
CA ASP A 46 -22.26 18.45 32.44
C ASP A 46 -23.47 17.97 33.26
N GLU A 47 -24.62 17.75 32.63
CA GLU A 47 -25.85 17.28 33.30
C GLU A 47 -26.13 15.80 33.03
N LEU A 48 -25.95 15.33 31.78
CA LEU A 48 -26.15 13.92 31.41
C LEU A 48 -24.89 13.05 31.64
N GLY A 49 -23.75 13.67 31.96
CA GLY A 49 -22.50 12.99 32.27
C GLY A 49 -21.81 12.33 31.07
N CYS A 50 -22.11 12.75 29.84
CA CYS A 50 -21.55 12.22 28.60
C CYS A 50 -20.11 12.71 28.35
N THR A 51 -19.21 12.47 29.29
CA THR A 51 -17.83 13.00 29.26
C THR A 51 -16.93 12.36 28.20
N TYR A 52 -17.33 11.24 27.59
CA TYR A 52 -16.61 10.62 26.49
C TYR A 52 -17.15 11.10 25.15
N PHE A 53 -16.31 11.80 24.37
CA PHE A 53 -16.57 12.11 22.97
C PHE A 53 -16.01 10.99 22.09
N ASP A 54 -16.83 10.46 21.17
CA ASP A 54 -16.48 9.32 20.32
C ASP A 54 -16.16 9.77 18.89
N TRP A 55 -17.06 10.51 18.24
CA TRP A 55 -16.84 11.12 16.92
C TRP A 55 -17.81 12.27 16.63
N LEU A 56 -17.46 13.11 15.64
CA LEU A 56 -18.36 14.04 14.97
C LEU A 56 -18.25 13.84 13.45
N SER A 57 -19.35 14.03 12.72
CA SER A 57 -19.38 14.02 11.26
C SER A 57 -20.61 14.80 10.74
N ALA A 58 -20.84 14.78 9.44
CA ALA A 58 -22.08 15.29 8.85
C ALA A 58 -22.67 14.34 7.80
N VAL A 59 -23.92 14.59 7.44
CA VAL A 59 -24.62 14.01 6.29
C VAL A 59 -25.19 15.15 5.46
N ASP A 60 -24.89 15.18 4.16
CA ASP A 60 -25.58 16.05 3.21
C ASP A 60 -26.97 15.47 2.92
N GLU A 61 -28.02 16.18 3.36
CA GLU A 61 -29.43 15.83 3.21
C GLU A 61 -30.07 16.71 2.13
N PRO A 62 -30.29 16.20 0.90
CA PRO A 62 -30.70 17.01 -0.25
C PRO A 62 -31.94 17.88 0.01
N GLY A 63 -31.83 19.18 -0.28
CA GLY A 63 -32.91 20.15 -0.10
C GLY A 63 -33.21 20.51 1.36
N THR A 64 -32.42 20.01 2.33
CA THR A 64 -32.61 20.27 3.76
C THR A 64 -31.39 20.97 4.38
N GLY A 65 -30.19 20.42 4.20
CA GLY A 65 -28.95 20.99 4.73
C GLY A 65 -27.86 19.94 4.99
N PHE A 66 -26.81 20.36 5.69
CA PHE A 66 -25.85 19.45 6.31
C PHE A 66 -26.33 19.09 7.72
N ARG A 67 -26.73 17.84 7.91
CA ARG A 67 -27.06 17.26 9.22
C ARG A 67 -25.76 16.89 9.93
N VAL A 68 -25.26 17.78 10.77
CA VAL A 68 -24.08 17.53 11.63
C VAL A 68 -24.50 16.65 12.80
N ALA A 69 -23.68 15.68 13.17
CA ALA A 69 -23.95 14.76 14.27
C ALA A 69 -22.68 14.52 15.10
N ALA A 70 -22.83 14.52 16.43
CA ALA A 70 -21.79 14.21 17.40
C ALA A 70 -22.26 13.04 18.29
N HIS A 71 -21.46 11.99 18.37
CA HIS A 71 -21.71 10.85 19.24
C HIS A 71 -20.91 11.01 20.54
N VAL A 72 -21.62 11.05 21.65
CA VAL A 72 -21.06 11.22 23.00
C VAL A 72 -21.64 10.16 23.94
N ALA A 73 -20.89 9.78 24.97
CA ALA A 73 -21.27 8.72 25.88
C ALA A 73 -20.93 9.03 27.34
N ALA A 74 -21.85 8.68 28.24
CA ALA A 74 -21.52 8.45 29.64
C ALA A 74 -20.95 7.04 29.79
N LEU A 75 -19.97 6.85 30.67
CA LEU A 75 -19.25 5.57 30.81
C LEU A 75 -19.69 4.73 32.02
N ALA A 76 -20.46 5.30 32.97
CA ALA A 76 -20.85 4.63 34.21
C ALA A 76 -22.29 5.02 34.66
N PRO A 77 -23.33 4.24 34.29
CA PRO A 77 -23.30 3.13 33.32
C PRO A 77 -23.05 3.63 31.90
N VAL A 78 -22.69 2.74 30.99
CA VAL A 78 -22.51 3.10 29.57
C VAL A 78 -23.86 3.52 28.98
N ARG A 79 -23.95 4.77 28.51
CA ARG A 79 -25.12 5.35 27.85
C ARG A 79 -24.66 6.18 26.66
N ARG A 80 -25.27 5.98 25.50
CA ARG A 80 -24.92 6.65 24.24
C ARG A 80 -25.96 7.71 23.89
N LEU A 81 -25.49 8.86 23.41
CA LEU A 81 -26.29 9.96 22.88
C LEU A 81 -25.71 10.37 21.53
N LEU A 82 -26.55 10.39 20.50
CA LEU A 82 -26.26 11.03 19.22
C LEU A 82 -26.92 12.41 19.22
N LEU A 83 -26.15 13.48 19.43
CA LEU A 83 -26.64 14.85 19.24
C LEU A 83 -26.56 15.21 17.76
N ARG A 84 -27.67 15.67 17.18
CA ARG A 84 -27.78 16.10 15.78
C ARG A 84 -28.19 17.57 15.68
N THR A 85 -27.74 18.24 14.64
CA THR A 85 -28.24 19.56 14.23
C THR A 85 -28.22 19.67 12.72
N THR A 86 -28.99 20.60 12.14
CA THR A 86 -29.06 20.80 10.69
C THR A 86 -28.64 22.22 10.33
N VAL A 87 -27.71 22.34 9.39
CA VAL A 87 -27.11 23.61 8.97
C VAL A 87 -27.42 23.84 7.48
N PRO A 88 -27.99 25.00 7.07
CA PRO A 88 -28.40 25.21 5.67
C PRO A 88 -27.23 25.16 4.68
N HIS A 89 -27.45 24.61 3.47
CA HIS A 89 -26.43 24.54 2.42
C HIS A 89 -25.85 25.92 2.04
N GLU A 90 -26.69 26.96 2.01
CA GLU A 90 -26.31 28.33 1.63
C GLU A 90 -25.48 29.05 2.73
N SER A 91 -25.52 28.56 3.96
CA SER A 91 -24.88 29.16 5.14
C SER A 91 -24.41 28.07 6.09
N ALA A 92 -23.53 27.19 5.59
CA ALA A 92 -23.01 26.03 6.29
C ALA A 92 -22.02 26.42 7.41
N VAL A 93 -22.50 27.05 8.47
CA VAL A 93 -21.72 27.57 9.61
C VAL A 93 -22.29 27.08 10.94
N LEU A 94 -21.43 26.65 11.84
CA LEU A 94 -21.77 26.12 13.18
C LEU A 94 -20.68 26.51 14.20
N GLU A 95 -20.99 26.62 15.50
CA GLU A 95 -19.97 26.88 16.53
C GLU A 95 -19.16 25.61 16.84
N SER A 96 -17.85 25.77 17.07
CA SER A 96 -16.92 24.66 17.35
C SER A 96 -17.16 24.00 18.72
N ALA A 97 -17.37 22.68 18.68
CA ALA A 97 -17.52 21.81 19.83
C ALA A 97 -16.22 21.64 20.65
N ILE A 98 -15.05 22.07 20.16
CA ILE A 98 -13.75 21.94 20.85
C ILE A 98 -13.79 22.51 22.27
N THR A 99 -14.50 23.62 22.46
CA THR A 99 -14.65 24.28 23.77
C THR A 99 -15.42 23.43 24.80
N VAL A 100 -16.16 22.42 24.33
CA VAL A 100 -16.89 21.46 25.14
C VAL A 100 -16.15 20.12 25.21
N TYR A 101 -15.66 19.62 24.06
CA TYR A 101 -14.96 18.36 23.89
C TYR A 101 -13.73 18.55 22.99
N ALA A 102 -12.53 18.58 23.57
CA ALA A 102 -11.29 18.79 22.81
C ALA A 102 -11.03 17.74 21.70
N GLY A 103 -11.61 16.54 21.82
CA GLY A 103 -11.56 15.49 20.79
C GLY A 103 -12.23 15.86 19.46
N ALA A 104 -13.14 16.84 19.45
CA ALA A 104 -13.81 17.30 18.23
C ALA A 104 -12.86 17.88 17.18
N ALA A 105 -11.65 18.34 17.56
CA ALA A 105 -10.73 19.07 16.70
C ALA A 105 -10.23 18.31 15.45
N TRP A 106 -10.24 16.98 15.46
CA TRP A 106 -9.97 16.19 14.24
C TRP A 106 -11.21 16.13 13.34
N HIS A 107 -12.36 15.82 13.96
CA HIS A 107 -13.63 15.60 13.29
C HIS A 107 -14.24 16.85 12.66
N GLU A 108 -14.05 18.02 13.27
CA GLU A 108 -14.51 19.30 12.71
C GLU A 108 -13.69 19.70 11.48
N ARG A 109 -12.37 19.43 11.46
CA ARG A 109 -11.54 19.59 10.26
C ARG A 109 -11.93 18.63 9.15
N GLU A 110 -12.12 17.34 9.48
CA GLU A 110 -12.59 16.34 8.52
C GLU A 110 -13.97 16.73 7.95
N THR A 111 -14.90 17.19 8.80
CA THR A 111 -16.24 17.61 8.36
C THR A 111 -16.19 18.89 7.54
N HIS A 112 -15.32 19.84 7.88
CA HIS A 112 -15.07 21.04 7.07
C HIS A 112 -14.51 20.69 5.70
N GLU A 113 -13.51 19.82 5.62
CA GLU A 113 -12.89 19.41 4.37
C GLU A 113 -13.85 18.57 3.49
N MET A 114 -14.56 17.60 4.09
CA MET A 114 -15.43 16.67 3.38
C MET A 114 -16.79 17.25 2.98
N PHE A 115 -17.35 18.19 3.75
CA PHE A 115 -18.70 18.76 3.54
C PHE A 115 -18.73 20.29 3.43
N GLY A 116 -17.65 21.00 3.70
CA GLY A 116 -17.63 22.48 3.66
C GLY A 116 -18.50 23.14 4.72
N VAL A 117 -18.58 22.54 5.92
CA VAL A 117 -19.20 23.15 7.10
C VAL A 117 -18.12 23.91 7.87
N THR A 118 -18.28 25.21 8.07
CA THR A 118 -17.33 26.06 8.80
C THR A 118 -17.63 26.03 10.29
N PHE A 119 -16.64 25.64 11.09
CA PHE A 119 -16.74 25.60 12.55
C PHE A 119 -16.13 26.88 13.17
N GLU A 120 -16.97 27.81 13.61
CA GLU A 120 -16.53 29.08 14.20
C GLU A 120 -15.82 28.84 15.54
N GLY A 121 -14.70 29.52 15.76
CA GLY A 121 -13.83 29.32 16.92
C GLY A 121 -12.84 28.15 16.81
N HIS A 122 -12.92 27.35 15.74
CA HIS A 122 -11.95 26.27 15.49
C HIS A 122 -10.54 26.86 15.17
N PRO A 123 -9.45 26.40 15.81
CA PRO A 123 -8.15 27.08 15.74
C PRO A 123 -7.38 26.90 14.42
N ALA A 124 -7.62 25.81 13.67
CA ALA A 124 -6.93 25.50 12.42
C ALA A 124 -7.79 24.60 11.50
N LEU A 125 -8.56 25.18 10.58
CA LEU A 125 -9.42 24.44 9.62
C LEU A 125 -8.69 24.04 8.32
N ASP A 126 -7.37 23.92 8.36
CA ASP A 126 -6.56 23.52 7.21
C ASP A 126 -6.88 22.09 6.75
N HIS A 127 -6.63 21.80 5.47
CA HIS A 127 -6.79 20.46 4.87
C HIS A 127 -6.06 19.37 5.71
N LEU A 128 -6.69 18.19 5.77
CA LEU A 128 -6.36 17.11 6.69
C LEU A 128 -6.11 15.80 5.93
N LEU A 129 -7.01 15.46 5.00
CA LEU A 129 -6.97 14.24 4.18
C LEU A 129 -6.64 14.56 2.71
N LEU A 130 -7.05 15.73 2.21
CA LEU A 130 -6.95 16.11 0.80
C LEU A 130 -5.65 16.88 0.49
N PRO A 131 -5.23 16.92 -0.79
CA PRO A 131 -4.19 17.84 -1.25
C PRO A 131 -4.53 19.31 -0.92
N GLU A 132 -3.52 20.13 -0.63
CA GLU A 132 -3.64 21.60 -0.49
C GLU A 132 -4.23 22.26 -1.76
N THR A 133 -4.12 21.58 -2.91
CA THR A 133 -4.63 22.01 -4.22
C THR A 133 -5.96 21.35 -4.63
N PHE A 134 -6.67 20.69 -3.69
CA PHE A 134 -7.95 20.05 -4.00
C PHE A 134 -9.10 21.06 -3.95
N GLU A 135 -9.93 21.10 -4.99
CA GLU A 135 -11.10 21.99 -5.07
C GLU A 135 -12.41 21.23 -4.77
N GLY A 136 -13.11 21.66 -3.72
CA GLY A 136 -14.45 21.16 -3.36
C GLY A 136 -14.47 20.10 -2.26
N HIS A 137 -15.66 19.52 -2.02
CA HIS A 137 -15.99 18.78 -0.80
C HIS A 137 -16.53 17.37 -1.14
N PRO A 138 -15.70 16.30 -1.04
CA PRO A 138 -15.99 15.00 -1.65
C PRO A 138 -17.23 14.25 -1.17
N LEU A 139 -17.78 14.55 0.02
CA LEU A 139 -18.93 13.83 0.59
C LEU A 139 -20.28 14.55 0.40
N ARG A 140 -20.29 15.74 -0.23
CA ARG A 140 -21.53 16.36 -0.69
C ARG A 140 -22.18 15.56 -1.82
N LYS A 141 -23.51 15.60 -1.92
CA LYS A 141 -24.29 14.92 -2.97
C LYS A 141 -24.20 15.62 -4.32
N ASP A 142 -23.85 16.91 -4.34
CA ASP A 142 -23.62 17.70 -5.55
C ASP A 142 -22.20 17.51 -6.13
N PHE A 143 -21.27 16.94 -5.35
CA PHE A 143 -19.87 16.80 -5.77
C PHE A 143 -19.70 15.81 -6.93
N VAL A 144 -19.32 16.33 -8.09
CA VAL A 144 -19.17 15.54 -9.31
C VAL A 144 -17.85 14.76 -9.29
N LEU A 145 -17.91 13.54 -8.75
CA LEU A 145 -16.82 12.56 -8.84
C LEU A 145 -16.38 12.36 -10.31
N ALA A 146 -15.23 12.92 -10.68
CA ALA A 146 -14.70 12.85 -12.05
C ALA A 146 -14.58 11.41 -12.58
N ALA A 147 -14.30 10.45 -11.71
CA ALA A 147 -14.25 9.01 -12.04
C ALA A 147 -15.60 8.41 -12.48
N ARG A 148 -16.75 9.05 -12.16
CA ARG A 148 -18.07 8.67 -12.67
C ARG A 148 -18.42 9.34 -14.00
N VAL A 149 -17.70 10.39 -14.39
CA VAL A 149 -17.81 10.99 -15.73
C VAL A 149 -17.06 10.09 -16.71
N ALA A 150 -17.79 9.19 -17.38
CA ALA A 150 -17.25 8.28 -18.38
C ALA A 150 -16.75 9.01 -19.64
N LYS A 151 -15.59 9.68 -19.52
CA LYS A 151 -14.89 10.34 -20.63
C LYS A 151 -14.49 9.30 -21.67
N ALA A 152 -15.22 9.27 -22.80
CA ALA A 152 -14.81 8.51 -23.98
C ALA A 152 -13.39 8.94 -24.42
N TRP A 153 -12.59 7.98 -24.85
CA TRP A 153 -11.18 8.20 -25.19
C TRP A 153 -11.00 9.13 -26.41
N PRO A 154 -9.99 10.03 -26.44
CA PRO A 154 -9.01 10.31 -25.38
C PRO A 154 -9.58 11.26 -24.33
N GLY A 155 -9.34 10.95 -23.04
CA GLY A 155 -9.93 11.69 -21.93
C GLY A 155 -9.54 13.17 -21.93
N ALA A 156 -10.55 14.05 -21.82
CA ALA A 156 -10.33 15.49 -21.72
C ALA A 156 -9.60 15.88 -20.41
N LYS A 157 -8.77 16.92 -20.53
CA LYS A 157 -7.90 17.50 -19.49
C LYS A 157 -8.61 17.79 -18.15
N GLU A 158 -7.83 17.86 -17.07
CA GLU A 158 -8.32 18.31 -15.75
C GLU A 158 -8.10 19.83 -15.57
N PRO A 159 -8.93 20.52 -14.75
CA PRO A 159 -8.69 21.91 -14.40
C PRO A 159 -7.34 22.05 -13.69
N GLY A 160 -6.47 22.92 -14.19
CA GLY A 160 -5.14 23.18 -13.60
C GLY A 160 -3.94 22.74 -14.44
N GLU A 161 -4.07 21.77 -15.35
CA GLU A 161 -2.95 21.37 -16.22
C GLU A 161 -2.60 22.45 -17.26
N SER A 162 -1.70 23.37 -16.88
CA SER A 162 -1.11 24.34 -17.81
C SER A 162 -0.30 23.64 -18.93
N GLU A 163 -0.18 24.28 -20.10
CA GLU A 163 0.48 23.70 -21.27
C GLU A 163 1.38 24.71 -21.96
N HIS A 164 2.66 24.36 -22.14
CA HIS A 164 3.62 25.24 -22.80
C HIS A 164 3.40 25.32 -24.31
N GLY A 165 2.73 26.39 -24.76
CA GLY A 165 3.11 27.07 -26.01
C GLY A 165 2.85 26.35 -27.35
N GLY A 166 1.65 25.79 -27.57
CA GLY A 166 1.20 25.31 -28.88
C GLY A 166 0.10 26.19 -29.51
N PRO A 167 0.13 26.53 -30.82
CA PRO A 167 -0.92 27.34 -31.45
C PRO A 167 -2.24 26.54 -31.58
N LYS A 168 -3.30 27.01 -30.91
CA LYS A 168 -4.61 26.35 -30.85
C LYS A 168 -5.18 26.01 -32.24
N ARG A 169 -5.38 24.71 -32.51
CA ARG A 169 -6.14 24.24 -33.68
C ARG A 169 -7.64 24.41 -33.42
N ARG A 170 -8.38 24.85 -34.44
CA ARG A 170 -9.82 25.18 -34.41
C ARG A 170 -10.67 24.04 -33.81
N GLN A 171 -11.24 24.28 -32.63
CA GLN A 171 -12.15 23.36 -31.95
C GLN A 171 -13.52 23.40 -32.64
N MET A 172 -13.98 22.25 -33.15
CA MET A 172 -15.38 22.05 -33.56
C MET A 172 -16.12 21.38 -32.40
N LEU A 173 -17.33 21.85 -32.09
CA LEU A 173 -18.22 21.14 -31.17
C LEU A 173 -18.64 19.80 -31.81
N PRO A 174 -18.74 18.70 -31.04
CA PRO A 174 -19.36 17.47 -31.51
C PRO A 174 -20.85 17.67 -31.87
N PRO A 175 -21.40 16.94 -32.86
CA PRO A 175 -22.82 17.03 -33.19
C PRO A 175 -23.70 16.67 -31.97
N GLY A 176 -24.67 17.54 -31.65
CA GLY A 176 -25.63 17.31 -30.57
C GLY A 176 -25.28 17.94 -29.22
N VAL A 177 -24.16 18.67 -29.09
CA VAL A 177 -23.87 19.49 -27.90
C VAL A 177 -24.49 20.88 -28.07
N PRO A 178 -25.42 21.34 -27.19
CA PRO A 178 -25.97 22.69 -27.23
C PRO A 178 -24.91 23.76 -26.89
N ASP A 179 -25.10 24.99 -27.39
CA ASP A 179 -24.11 26.05 -27.18
C ASP A 179 -24.05 26.45 -25.68
N PRO A 180 -22.86 26.62 -25.06
CA PRO A 180 -22.74 27.07 -23.67
C PRO A 180 -23.39 28.43 -23.34
N ASN A 181 -23.76 29.24 -24.33
CA ASN A 181 -24.60 30.43 -24.12
C ASN A 181 -26.11 30.13 -23.98
N GLU A 182 -26.57 28.91 -24.28
CA GLU A 182 -27.99 28.52 -24.24
C GLU A 182 -28.37 27.84 -22.91
N TRP A 183 -27.41 27.18 -22.24
CA TRP A 183 -27.60 26.39 -21.01
C TRP A 183 -26.49 26.57 -19.97
N GLY A 184 -26.79 26.27 -18.71
CA GLY A 184 -25.83 26.31 -17.60
C GLY A 184 -25.62 27.71 -16.97
N PRO A 185 -24.72 27.84 -15.97
CA PRO A 185 -24.54 29.08 -15.20
C PRO A 185 -24.00 30.28 -16.00
N LEU A 186 -23.31 30.02 -17.12
CA LEU A 186 -22.69 31.03 -17.98
C LEU A 186 -23.60 31.51 -19.12
N LYS A 187 -24.89 31.18 -19.07
CA LYS A 187 -25.89 31.52 -20.10
C LYS A 187 -25.89 33.02 -20.42
N GLY A 188 -25.52 33.38 -21.65
CA GLY A 188 -25.44 34.76 -22.13
C GLY A 188 -24.22 35.56 -21.64
N GLN A 189 -23.26 34.95 -20.94
CA GLN A 189 -22.06 35.62 -20.44
C GLN A 189 -20.86 35.49 -21.39
N LEU A 190 -20.91 34.58 -22.36
CA LEU A 190 -19.81 34.33 -23.30
C LEU A 190 -20.02 35.08 -24.63
N PRO A 191 -18.95 35.51 -25.32
CA PRO A 191 -19.08 36.08 -26.67
C PRO A 191 -19.77 35.10 -27.64
N PRO A 192 -20.62 35.57 -28.57
CA PRO A 192 -21.30 34.69 -29.52
C PRO A 192 -20.29 33.99 -30.44
N ALA A 193 -20.55 32.71 -30.72
CA ALA A 193 -19.67 31.87 -31.53
C ALA A 193 -19.41 32.49 -32.94
N PRO A 194 -18.15 32.60 -33.40
CA PRO A 194 -17.84 33.17 -34.71
C PRO A 194 -18.47 32.36 -35.86
N GLY A 195 -19.36 33.01 -36.61
CA GLY A 195 -20.08 32.39 -37.72
C GLY A 195 -19.18 31.86 -38.86
N PRO A 196 -19.72 31.03 -39.76
CA PRO A 196 -18.95 30.46 -40.86
C PRO A 196 -18.29 31.54 -41.74
N PRO A 197 -17.04 31.36 -42.18
CA PRO A 197 -16.40 32.31 -43.08
C PRO A 197 -17.13 32.33 -44.44
N GLY A 198 -17.83 33.43 -44.72
CA GLY A 198 -18.46 33.65 -46.01
C GLY A 198 -17.44 33.56 -47.15
N ALA A 199 -17.84 32.93 -48.27
CA ALA A 199 -16.96 32.67 -49.39
C ALA A 199 -16.47 33.97 -50.05
N ARG A 200 -15.27 34.43 -49.68
CA ARG A 200 -14.64 35.59 -50.32
C ARG A 200 -14.23 35.24 -51.74
N SER A 201 -14.72 36.04 -52.68
CA SER A 201 -14.39 36.00 -54.10
C SER A 201 -12.88 36.03 -54.34
N GLY A 202 -12.37 35.10 -55.16
CA GLY A 202 -11.03 35.21 -55.72
C GLY A 202 -10.91 36.43 -56.66
N PRO A 203 -9.71 37.03 -56.80
CA PRO A 203 -9.53 38.27 -57.55
C PRO A 203 -9.75 38.08 -59.05
N SER A 204 -10.35 39.09 -59.69
CA SER A 204 -10.55 39.15 -61.13
C SER A 204 -9.24 39.37 -61.90
N GLY A 205 -8.90 38.49 -62.85
CA GLY A 205 -7.75 38.68 -63.72
C GLY A 205 -7.78 37.85 -64.99
N GLY A 206 -7.34 38.44 -66.11
CA GLY A 206 -6.97 37.74 -67.35
C GLY A 206 -8.10 37.20 -68.24
N ARG A 207 -8.42 37.90 -69.33
CA ARG A 207 -9.41 37.49 -70.34
C ARG A 207 -8.72 37.03 -71.63
N ALA A 208 -8.93 35.78 -72.06
CA ALA A 208 -8.59 35.30 -73.41
C ALA A 208 -9.56 34.18 -73.85
N PRO A 209 -10.15 34.22 -75.07
CA PRO A 209 -11.11 33.21 -75.53
C PRO A 209 -10.46 32.11 -76.40
N GLY A 210 -10.84 30.85 -76.17
CA GLY A 210 -10.46 29.68 -76.98
C GLY A 210 -11.70 28.84 -77.35
N THR A 211 -11.74 28.27 -78.56
CA THR A 211 -13.00 27.73 -79.13
C THR A 211 -13.03 26.21 -79.33
N ARG A 212 -14.25 25.66 -79.15
CA ARG A 212 -14.86 24.51 -79.86
C ARG A 212 -14.29 23.08 -79.73
N ARG A 213 -15.25 22.15 -79.56
CA ARG A 213 -15.30 20.74 -80.03
C ARG A 213 -14.29 19.75 -79.42
N GLY A 214 -14.61 18.45 -79.51
CA GLY A 214 -13.62 17.41 -79.21
C GLY A 214 -14.06 15.98 -79.50
N SER A 215 -15.03 15.44 -78.76
CA SER A 215 -15.68 14.14 -78.97
C SER A 215 -14.81 12.86 -79.03
N ARG A 216 -15.22 11.84 -78.24
CA ARG A 216 -15.04 10.39 -78.50
C ARG A 216 -13.61 9.81 -78.43
N ARG A 217 -13.37 8.49 -78.24
CA ARG A 217 -14.14 7.35 -77.65
C ARG A 217 -13.29 6.08 -77.77
N ARG A 218 -13.10 5.29 -76.70
CA ARG A 218 -12.89 3.81 -76.78
C ARG A 218 -13.41 3.11 -75.51
N ARG A 219 -13.48 1.78 -75.52
CA ARG A 219 -14.36 0.92 -74.68
C ARG A 219 -13.63 -0.34 -74.19
N ARG A 220 -14.22 -1.04 -73.20
CA ARG A 220 -13.93 -2.38 -72.61
C ARG A 220 -12.94 -2.34 -71.41
N GLY A 221 -13.04 -3.19 -70.38
CA GLY A 221 -14.10 -4.13 -69.92
C GLY A 221 -14.69 -3.68 -68.56
N ALA A 222 -15.84 -4.13 -68.05
CA ALA A 222 -16.35 -5.50 -67.80
C ALA A 222 -15.67 -6.22 -66.61
N SER A 223 -16.34 -6.91 -65.65
CA SER A 223 -17.65 -6.71 -64.94
C SER A 223 -17.98 -7.97 -64.11
N GLY A 224 -18.53 -7.82 -62.89
CA GLY A 224 -18.87 -8.90 -61.94
C GLY A 224 -17.88 -8.96 -60.76
N THR A 225 -18.26 -9.26 -59.51
CA THR A 225 -19.56 -9.61 -58.86
C THR A 225 -19.49 -9.08 -57.40
N THR A 226 -20.54 -8.93 -56.57
CA THR A 226 -21.89 -9.55 -56.50
C THR A 226 -22.90 -8.59 -55.82
N HIS A 227 -24.20 -8.83 -55.97
CA HIS A 227 -25.32 -8.11 -55.31
C HIS A 227 -26.28 -9.16 -54.62
N PRO A 228 -27.53 -8.85 -54.24
CA PRO A 228 -27.95 -8.10 -53.05
C PRO A 228 -29.05 -8.84 -52.23
N VAL A 229 -29.59 -8.21 -51.17
CA VAL A 229 -30.99 -8.47 -50.74
C VAL A 229 -31.71 -7.16 -50.40
N ARG A 230 -32.96 -7.03 -50.85
CA ARG A 230 -33.95 -6.02 -50.44
C ARG A 230 -35.33 -6.66 -50.56
N VAL A 231 -36.22 -6.45 -49.58
CA VAL A 231 -37.58 -7.03 -49.52
C VAL A 231 -38.61 -5.92 -49.28
N GLY A 232 -39.88 -6.14 -49.64
CA GLY A 232 -40.99 -5.23 -49.29
C GLY A 232 -42.35 -5.62 -49.90
N ARG A 233 -43.34 -4.73 -49.67
CA ARG A 233 -44.76 -4.69 -50.13
C ARG A 233 -45.84 -5.53 -49.40
N LEU A 234 -46.73 -4.77 -48.74
CA LEU A 234 -48.21 -4.73 -48.84
C LEU A 234 -49.10 -5.94 -48.43
N GLY A 235 -50.10 -5.67 -47.57
CA GLY A 235 -51.31 -6.49 -47.35
C GLY A 235 -52.07 -6.15 -46.04
N GLU A 236 -53.27 -5.56 -46.13
CA GLU A 236 -54.20 -5.19 -45.02
C GLU A 236 -55.33 -6.26 -44.83
N PRO A 237 -56.41 -6.09 -43.98
CA PRO A 237 -56.74 -5.12 -42.90
C PRO A 237 -57.27 -5.75 -41.57
N GLY A 238 -57.51 -4.95 -40.50
CA GLY A 238 -58.28 -5.40 -39.30
C GLY A 238 -58.54 -4.35 -38.19
N ARG A 239 -59.82 -4.03 -37.90
CA ARG A 239 -60.37 -2.93 -37.05
C ARG A 239 -60.21 -3.04 -35.50
N GLY A 240 -60.32 -1.87 -34.82
CA GLY A 240 -60.58 -1.69 -33.35
C GLY A 240 -59.41 -0.99 -32.62
N GLY A 241 -59.54 0.00 -31.70
CA GLY A 241 -60.68 0.52 -30.89
C GLY A 241 -60.62 -0.05 -29.46
N ASP A 242 -60.55 0.69 -28.33
CA ASP A 242 -60.56 2.13 -27.96
C ASP A 242 -59.59 2.32 -26.74
N ARG A 243 -58.92 3.45 -26.45
CA ARG A 243 -59.31 4.80 -25.94
C ARG A 243 -59.59 4.88 -24.41
N TYR A 244 -59.00 5.89 -23.73
CA TYR A 244 -59.09 6.22 -22.28
C TYR A 244 -58.47 5.19 -21.29
N GLY A 245 -58.14 5.55 -20.04
CA GLY A 245 -58.37 6.82 -19.33
C GLY A 245 -57.48 7.05 -18.09
N ASP A 246 -57.84 8.05 -17.28
CA ASP A 246 -57.05 8.66 -16.19
C ASP A 246 -57.63 8.34 -14.78
N SER A 247 -56.89 8.73 -13.73
CA SER A 247 -57.35 9.18 -12.39
C SER A 247 -57.64 8.21 -11.21
N SER A 248 -57.34 8.75 -10.02
CA SER A 248 -57.92 8.57 -8.67
C SER A 248 -57.74 7.28 -7.84
N ASP A 249 -57.09 7.45 -6.68
CA ASP A 249 -57.59 7.25 -5.30
C ASP A 249 -58.69 6.20 -4.98
N GLY A 250 -58.50 5.45 -3.87
CA GLY A 250 -59.55 4.60 -3.28
C GLY A 250 -59.11 3.88 -1.99
N ASP A 251 -59.66 4.28 -0.85
CA ASP A 251 -59.35 3.78 0.51
C ASP A 251 -60.15 2.50 0.89
N SER A 252 -59.82 1.94 2.06
CA SER A 252 -60.68 1.17 3.00
C SER A 252 -60.74 -0.38 2.94
N SER A 253 -60.08 -0.98 3.94
CA SER A 253 -60.52 -2.05 4.88
C SER A 253 -61.25 -3.35 4.43
N GLY A 254 -60.86 -4.49 5.04
CA GLY A 254 -61.86 -5.54 5.37
C GLY A 254 -61.47 -7.04 5.45
N GLY A 255 -60.85 -7.49 6.56
CA GLY A 255 -61.10 -8.82 7.15
C GLY A 255 -60.34 -10.07 6.65
N GLY A 256 -60.27 -11.11 7.51
CA GLY A 256 -59.92 -12.50 7.12
C GLY A 256 -58.58 -13.08 7.63
N ARG A 257 -58.56 -13.66 8.84
CA ARG A 257 -57.54 -14.63 9.33
C ARG A 257 -57.98 -16.07 8.92
N PRO A 258 -57.12 -17.13 8.92
CA PRO A 258 -56.07 -17.38 9.92
C PRO A 258 -54.71 -17.99 9.48
N HIS A 259 -53.86 -18.09 10.51
CA HIS A 259 -52.49 -18.64 10.62
C HIS A 259 -52.16 -19.96 9.92
N GLY A 260 -50.87 -20.08 9.57
CA GLY A 260 -50.06 -21.28 9.76
C GLY A 260 -48.73 -20.87 10.43
N ASP A 261 -48.22 -21.68 11.36
CA ASP A 261 -47.17 -21.24 12.31
C ASP A 261 -45.72 -21.39 11.80
N PRO A 262 -44.78 -20.52 12.23
CA PRO A 262 -43.34 -20.70 12.04
C PRO A 262 -42.71 -21.66 13.06
N ALA A 263 -41.53 -22.20 12.73
CA ALA A 263 -40.82 -23.21 13.52
C ALA A 263 -40.24 -22.69 14.87
N PRO A 264 -40.05 -23.56 15.88
CA PRO A 264 -39.60 -23.16 17.22
C PRO A 264 -38.09 -22.85 17.30
N PRO A 265 -37.67 -21.96 18.21
CA PRO A 265 -36.25 -21.62 18.44
C PRO A 265 -35.51 -22.64 19.32
N PHE A 266 -34.19 -22.68 19.19
CA PHE A 266 -33.31 -23.47 20.06
C PHE A 266 -33.15 -22.82 21.45
N PRO A 267 -33.13 -23.59 22.55
CA PRO A 267 -32.95 -23.05 23.90
C PRO A 267 -31.48 -22.70 24.20
N GLN A 268 -31.25 -21.48 24.66
CA GLN A 268 -29.99 -21.08 25.29
C GLN A 268 -29.90 -21.60 26.74
N ARG A 269 -28.69 -21.76 27.26
CA ARG A 269 -28.40 -21.98 28.69
C ARG A 269 -27.22 -21.14 29.13
N GLU A 270 -27.41 -20.41 30.23
CA GLU A 270 -26.36 -19.65 30.92
C GLU A 270 -25.69 -20.46 32.05
N PRO A 271 -24.54 -20.02 32.59
CA PRO A 271 -23.55 -20.93 33.17
C PRO A 271 -23.76 -21.27 34.65
N GLY A 272 -23.28 -22.46 35.03
CA GLY A 272 -23.13 -22.90 36.42
C GLY A 272 -21.66 -23.11 36.80
N LEU A 273 -21.29 -22.73 38.02
CA LEU A 273 -19.93 -22.88 38.58
C LEU A 273 -19.68 -24.32 39.06
N GLY A 274 -18.46 -24.85 38.83
CA GLY A 274 -18.03 -26.15 39.39
C GLY A 274 -16.73 -26.71 38.82
N GLU A 275 -15.65 -26.62 39.59
CA GLU A 275 -14.37 -27.36 39.40
C GLU A 275 -14.32 -28.58 40.36
N PRO A 276 -13.28 -29.46 40.32
CA PRO A 276 -12.80 -30.18 39.14
C PRO A 276 -12.55 -31.69 39.41
N ALA A 277 -12.82 -32.54 38.41
CA ALA A 277 -12.31 -33.92 38.33
C ALA A 277 -12.38 -34.41 36.87
N GLY A 278 -11.55 -35.36 36.40
CA GLY A 278 -10.47 -36.05 37.10
C GLY A 278 -10.04 -37.35 36.40
N GLY A 279 -9.42 -37.24 35.24
CA GLY A 279 -8.70 -38.35 34.56
C GLY A 279 -9.55 -39.42 33.86
N TYR A 280 -9.23 -39.69 32.58
CA TYR A 280 -9.53 -40.95 31.90
C TYR A 280 -8.38 -41.30 30.94
N GLY A 281 -8.10 -42.59 30.77
CA GLY A 281 -7.04 -43.09 29.90
C GLY A 281 -7.53 -44.13 28.89
N THR A 282 -6.73 -44.30 27.83
CA THR A 282 -6.51 -45.54 27.05
C THR A 282 -7.66 -46.55 26.88
N GLY A 283 -8.19 -46.64 25.65
CA GLY A 283 -8.89 -47.81 25.10
C GLY A 283 -9.18 -47.59 23.61
N THR A 284 -8.33 -48.02 22.67
CA THR A 284 -8.21 -49.36 22.06
C THR A 284 -9.37 -49.81 21.14
N HIS A 285 -9.11 -49.71 19.84
CA HIS A 285 -9.33 -50.74 18.80
C HIS A 285 -10.65 -50.93 18.01
N ASP A 286 -10.43 -51.40 16.78
CA ASP A 286 -11.24 -52.25 15.87
C ASP A 286 -12.36 -51.70 14.92
N THR A 287 -11.92 -51.37 13.70
CA THR A 287 -12.33 -51.93 12.38
C THR A 287 -13.77 -52.41 12.09
N CYS A 288 -14.39 -51.83 11.03
CA CYS A 288 -14.97 -52.56 9.86
C CYS A 288 -15.25 -51.53 8.71
N THR A 289 -14.82 -51.58 7.44
CA THR A 289 -14.86 -52.53 6.28
C THR A 289 -16.17 -52.49 5.42
N GLN A 290 -16.02 -52.50 4.08
CA GLN A 290 -16.99 -52.82 2.99
C GLN A 290 -17.91 -51.70 2.41
N TYR A 291 -18.36 -51.67 1.13
CA TYR A 291 -18.04 -52.38 -0.14
C TYR A 291 -18.50 -51.60 -1.42
N GLY A 292 -18.15 -52.06 -2.65
CA GLY A 292 -18.68 -51.60 -3.96
C GLY A 292 -17.66 -50.81 -4.82
N ARG A 293 -17.23 -51.12 -6.06
CA ARG A 293 -17.68 -51.92 -7.24
C ARG A 293 -18.92 -51.39 -8.00
N SER A 294 -19.01 -51.40 -9.35
CA SER A 294 -18.07 -51.66 -10.49
C SER A 294 -18.81 -51.45 -11.86
N ASP A 295 -18.29 -51.56 -13.10
CA ASP A 295 -16.98 -51.97 -13.67
C ASP A 295 -16.77 -51.51 -15.16
N ARG A 296 -15.53 -51.62 -15.67
CA ARG A 296 -15.05 -51.89 -17.08
C ARG A 296 -15.63 -51.26 -18.37
N HIS A 297 -14.70 -50.75 -19.21
CA HIS A 297 -14.20 -51.33 -20.50
C HIS A 297 -13.17 -50.36 -21.17
N GLY A 298 -12.14 -50.72 -21.96
CA GLY A 298 -11.42 -52.00 -22.11
C GLY A 298 -10.86 -52.31 -23.53
N ARG A 299 -9.52 -52.23 -23.76
CA ARG A 299 -8.66 -53.11 -24.64
C ARG A 299 -7.19 -52.60 -24.80
N HIS A 300 -6.28 -53.49 -25.23
CA HIS A 300 -4.80 -53.37 -25.37
C HIS A 300 -4.32 -54.21 -26.62
N PRO A 301 -3.01 -54.53 -26.86
CA PRO A 301 -1.82 -53.73 -27.30
C PRO A 301 -1.17 -54.43 -28.56
N PRO A 302 0.18 -54.64 -28.79
CA PRO A 302 1.47 -53.99 -28.43
C PRO A 302 2.45 -53.81 -29.66
N LEU A 303 3.79 -53.84 -29.43
CA LEU A 303 4.97 -53.84 -30.37
C LEU A 303 5.51 -52.45 -30.80
N GLY A 304 6.83 -52.16 -30.98
CA GLY A 304 8.09 -52.90 -30.79
C GLY A 304 9.36 -51.99 -30.95
N ARG A 305 10.58 -52.44 -30.58
CA ARG A 305 11.91 -51.74 -30.71
C ARG A 305 12.64 -52.12 -32.06
N PRO A 306 13.92 -51.76 -32.41
CA PRO A 306 14.99 -50.90 -31.82
C PRO A 306 15.89 -50.01 -32.79
N VAL A 307 16.81 -49.21 -32.21
CA VAL A 307 18.22 -48.90 -32.66
C VAL A 307 18.57 -47.91 -33.83
N ALA A 308 19.81 -47.39 -33.74
CA ALA A 308 20.59 -46.34 -34.48
C ALA A 308 20.92 -46.63 -35.99
N PRO A 309 21.71 -45.83 -36.80
CA PRO A 309 22.93 -45.03 -36.46
C PRO A 309 23.26 -43.72 -37.27
N ARG A 310 24.48 -43.17 -37.04
CA ARG A 310 25.30 -42.27 -37.93
C ARG A 310 25.82 -43.06 -39.18
N PRO A 311 26.50 -42.50 -40.23
CA PRO A 311 27.34 -41.29 -40.38
C PRO A 311 27.12 -40.59 -41.78
N PRO A 312 28.11 -40.13 -42.60
CA PRO A 312 29.44 -39.53 -42.40
C PRO A 312 29.60 -38.11 -43.04
N GLY A 313 30.81 -37.51 -42.99
CA GLY A 313 31.14 -36.21 -43.62
C GLY A 313 32.03 -36.31 -44.88
N LEU A 314 32.34 -35.16 -45.49
CA LEU A 314 33.20 -35.05 -46.70
C LEU A 314 34.21 -33.89 -46.64
N ARG A 315 35.16 -33.86 -47.61
CA ARG A 315 36.45 -33.15 -47.54
C ARG A 315 36.70 -32.14 -48.67
N ARG A 316 37.63 -31.20 -48.41
CA ARG A 316 38.57 -30.50 -49.34
C ARG A 316 38.03 -29.50 -50.38
N ARG A 317 38.60 -28.29 -50.37
CA ARG A 317 39.58 -27.69 -51.33
C ARG A 317 39.99 -26.29 -50.78
N THR A 318 41.26 -25.89 -50.60
CA THR A 318 42.33 -25.49 -51.55
C THR A 318 41.88 -24.42 -52.57
N GLY A 319 42.48 -23.23 -52.73
CA GLY A 319 43.74 -22.70 -52.17
C GLY A 319 43.94 -21.20 -52.51
N PRO A 320 45.11 -20.82 -53.09
CA PRO A 320 46.19 -19.97 -52.54
C PRO A 320 45.85 -18.46 -52.43
N GLY A 321 46.66 -17.54 -51.86
CA GLY A 321 48.03 -17.59 -51.33
C GLY A 321 48.96 -16.54 -51.99
N ARG A 322 49.60 -15.65 -51.22
CA ARG A 322 50.68 -14.73 -51.69
C ARG A 322 51.61 -14.29 -50.56
N SER A 323 52.78 -13.75 -50.90
CA SER A 323 53.94 -13.67 -49.99
C SER A 323 54.74 -12.35 -50.06
N THR A 324 55.78 -12.26 -49.21
CA THR A 324 56.85 -11.23 -49.11
C THR A 324 56.52 -9.99 -48.25
N ARG A 325 57.47 -9.29 -47.61
CA ARG A 325 58.96 -9.30 -47.69
C ARG A 325 59.64 -9.39 -46.30
N ARG A 326 60.94 -9.71 -46.28
CA ARG A 326 61.86 -9.52 -45.12
C ARG A 326 62.63 -8.20 -45.27
N HIS A 327 63.04 -7.59 -44.15
CA HIS A 327 64.38 -7.00 -43.99
C HIS A 327 64.78 -6.94 -42.49
N PRO A 328 66.07 -7.11 -42.12
CA PRO A 328 66.49 -7.14 -40.71
C PRO A 328 67.23 -5.87 -40.26
N ARG A 329 67.19 -5.58 -38.94
CA ARG A 329 68.18 -4.74 -38.23
C ARG A 329 68.68 -5.46 -36.96
N ARG A 330 69.82 -5.00 -36.42
CA ARG A 330 70.68 -5.76 -35.50
C ARG A 330 70.89 -5.05 -34.15
N ARG A 331 70.98 -5.85 -33.07
CA ARG A 331 71.59 -5.55 -31.75
C ARG A 331 70.80 -4.54 -30.86
N PRO A 332 71.05 -4.52 -29.52
CA PRO A 332 72.05 -5.29 -28.75
C PRO A 332 71.46 -6.38 -27.79
N ARG A 333 72.37 -7.16 -27.18
CA ARG A 333 72.17 -7.90 -25.90
C ARG A 333 72.62 -6.92 -24.79
N THR A 334 72.11 -6.85 -23.56
CA THR A 334 71.84 -7.82 -22.47
C THR A 334 70.93 -7.12 -21.41
N PRO A 335 70.50 -7.73 -20.27
CA PRO A 335 70.77 -9.06 -19.70
C PRO A 335 69.49 -9.91 -19.47
N ARG A 336 69.53 -10.82 -18.48
CA ARG A 336 68.52 -11.85 -18.18
C ARG A 336 67.58 -11.46 -17.03
N THR A 337 66.30 -11.73 -17.21
CA THR A 337 65.30 -12.15 -16.20
C THR A 337 64.28 -13.05 -16.92
N PRO A 338 63.49 -13.90 -16.25
CA PRO A 338 63.17 -13.90 -14.82
C PRO A 338 63.75 -15.07 -14.02
N THR A 339 64.24 -14.78 -12.82
CA THR A 339 64.16 -15.73 -11.69
C THR A 339 62.70 -15.82 -11.28
N ARG A 340 61.93 -16.65 -12.00
CA ARG A 340 60.55 -16.97 -11.63
C ARG A 340 60.61 -17.75 -10.32
N THR A 341 60.38 -17.06 -9.20
CA THR A 341 60.13 -17.72 -7.92
C THR A 341 59.02 -18.76 -8.13
N PRO A 342 59.15 -19.96 -7.53
CA PRO A 342 58.03 -20.88 -7.54
C PRO A 342 56.89 -20.22 -6.77
N ARG A 343 55.82 -19.82 -7.48
CA ARG A 343 54.52 -19.75 -6.83
C ARG A 343 54.28 -21.16 -6.32
N THR A 344 54.41 -21.35 -5.01
CA THR A 344 53.84 -22.49 -4.31
C THR A 344 52.41 -22.60 -4.81
N GLY A 345 52.12 -23.69 -5.51
CA GLY A 345 50.75 -23.92 -5.95
C GLY A 345 49.92 -24.04 -4.69
N GLN A 346 49.04 -23.08 -4.44
CA GLN A 346 47.91 -23.33 -3.54
C GLN A 346 47.25 -24.60 -4.08
N PRO A 347 47.22 -25.70 -3.31
CA PRO A 347 46.48 -26.86 -3.75
C PRO A 347 45.04 -26.38 -3.89
N THR A 348 44.40 -26.68 -5.02
CA THR A 348 42.96 -26.54 -5.17
C THR A 348 42.32 -27.55 -4.24
N ARG A 349 42.20 -27.17 -2.95
CA ARG A 349 41.42 -27.90 -1.96
C ARG A 349 40.06 -28.13 -2.59
N ARG A 350 39.73 -29.41 -2.81
CA ARG A 350 38.34 -29.83 -2.65
C ARG A 350 37.95 -29.35 -1.24
N PRO A 351 36.84 -28.64 -1.05
CA PRO A 351 36.45 -28.24 0.29
C PRO A 351 36.38 -29.51 1.14
N ALA A 352 37.03 -29.49 2.31
CA ALA A 352 36.98 -30.62 3.22
C ALA A 352 35.52 -30.87 3.62
N VAL A 353 35.20 -32.08 4.06
CA VAL A 353 33.86 -32.38 4.61
C VAL A 353 33.52 -31.41 5.74
N ASN A 354 34.53 -31.01 6.52
CA ASN A 354 34.44 -29.99 7.57
C ASN A 354 34.12 -28.59 7.01
N ASP A 355 34.75 -28.17 5.91
CA ASP A 355 34.52 -26.85 5.29
C ASP A 355 33.07 -26.74 4.77
N VAL A 356 32.55 -27.82 4.15
CA VAL A 356 31.15 -27.90 3.69
C VAL A 356 30.18 -27.95 4.88
N LEU A 357 30.53 -28.67 5.94
CA LEU A 357 29.72 -28.79 7.16
C LEU A 357 29.60 -27.45 7.90
N ASP A 358 30.69 -26.70 8.03
CA ASP A 358 30.70 -25.36 8.65
C ASP A 358 29.80 -24.39 7.88
N VAL A 359 30.00 -24.24 6.56
CA VAL A 359 29.13 -23.39 5.71
C VAL A 359 27.66 -23.82 5.79
N THR A 360 27.38 -25.13 5.79
CA THR A 360 26.01 -25.64 5.93
C THR A 360 25.41 -25.30 7.30
N LEU A 361 26.20 -25.36 8.37
CA LEU A 361 25.78 -25.03 9.73
C LEU A 361 25.56 -23.53 9.90
N ARG A 362 26.44 -22.67 9.37
CA ARG A 362 26.25 -21.20 9.35
C ARG A 362 24.96 -20.82 8.64
N LEU A 363 24.73 -21.36 7.43
CA LEU A 363 23.50 -21.13 6.67
C LEU A 363 22.24 -21.63 7.42
N LEU A 364 22.31 -22.78 8.09
CA LEU A 364 21.22 -23.30 8.91
C LEU A 364 20.94 -22.40 10.12
N VAL A 365 21.98 -21.90 10.81
CA VAL A 365 21.83 -20.96 11.94
C VAL A 365 21.22 -19.64 11.47
N VAL A 366 21.71 -19.05 10.38
CA VAL A 366 21.13 -17.82 9.80
C VAL A 366 19.67 -18.02 9.40
N PHE A 367 19.32 -19.17 8.81
CA PHE A 367 17.93 -19.51 8.47
C PHE A 367 17.03 -19.69 9.71
N VAL A 368 17.55 -20.29 10.79
CA VAL A 368 16.82 -20.42 12.06
C VAL A 368 16.63 -19.06 12.75
N VAL A 369 17.65 -18.19 12.75
CA VAL A 369 17.53 -16.80 13.25
C VAL A 369 16.49 -16.03 12.44
N PHE A 370 16.54 -16.13 11.11
CA PHE A 370 15.58 -15.52 10.19
C PHE A 370 14.13 -15.99 10.42
N LEU A 371 13.92 -17.25 10.81
CA LEU A 371 12.59 -17.79 11.13
C LEU A 371 12.16 -17.59 12.59
N THR A 372 12.99 -17.03 13.47
CA THR A 372 12.68 -16.89 14.90
C THR A 372 12.68 -15.44 15.40
N PHE A 373 13.69 -14.64 15.04
CA PHE A 373 13.81 -13.26 15.51
C PHE A 373 12.62 -12.37 15.05
N PRO A 374 12.11 -12.48 13.80
CA PRO A 374 10.89 -11.77 13.39
C PRO A 374 9.66 -12.11 14.25
N LEU A 375 9.50 -13.37 14.68
CA LEU A 375 8.40 -13.76 15.58
C LEU A 375 8.62 -13.24 17.01
N LEU A 376 9.86 -13.19 17.50
CA LEU A 376 10.16 -12.57 18.80
C LEU A 376 9.84 -11.07 18.79
N ILE A 377 10.14 -10.36 17.71
CA ILE A 377 9.77 -8.94 17.54
C ILE A 377 8.26 -8.78 17.45
N GLY A 378 7.54 -9.55 16.62
CA GLY A 378 6.08 -9.45 16.52
C GLY A 378 5.34 -9.80 17.82
N GLN A 379 5.84 -10.78 18.57
CA GLN A 379 5.28 -11.11 19.89
C GLN A 379 5.55 -10.00 20.92
N THR A 380 6.71 -9.34 20.82
CA THR A 380 7.05 -8.15 21.62
C THR A 380 6.14 -6.98 21.24
N GLU A 381 5.89 -6.73 19.96
CA GLU A 381 4.99 -5.68 19.47
C GLU A 381 3.56 -5.88 20.00
N HIS A 382 3.00 -7.09 19.87
CA HIS A 382 1.70 -7.44 20.45
C HIS A 382 1.60 -7.19 21.97
N LYS A 383 2.72 -7.26 22.70
CA LYS A 383 2.76 -6.98 24.14
C LYS A 383 2.93 -5.49 24.42
N VAL A 384 3.93 -4.83 23.83
CA VAL A 384 4.24 -3.42 24.06
C VAL A 384 3.06 -2.53 23.64
N MET A 385 2.52 -2.73 22.43
CA MET A 385 1.36 -2.01 21.91
C MET A 385 0.15 -2.13 22.84
N ALA A 386 -0.10 -3.33 23.38
CA ALA A 386 -1.22 -3.55 24.29
C ALA A 386 -1.03 -2.80 25.63
N HIS A 387 0.15 -2.87 26.24
CA HIS A 387 0.44 -2.17 27.50
C HIS A 387 0.36 -0.64 27.32
N MET A 388 0.89 -0.10 26.22
CA MET A 388 0.76 1.32 25.87
C MET A 388 -0.70 1.75 25.66
N GLN A 389 -1.58 0.83 25.26
CA GLN A 389 -3.03 1.02 25.11
C GLN A 389 -3.83 0.67 26.37
N GLY A 390 -3.18 0.43 27.52
CA GLY A 390 -3.85 0.11 28.78
C GLY A 390 -4.55 -1.26 28.81
N ARG A 391 -4.21 -2.18 27.89
CA ARG A 391 -4.84 -3.50 27.74
C ARG A 391 -3.83 -4.65 27.74
N LEU A 392 -4.32 -5.88 27.90
CA LEU A 392 -3.47 -7.08 27.86
C LEU A 392 -3.29 -7.60 26.43
N GLY A 393 -2.04 -7.83 26.01
CA GLY A 393 -1.72 -8.55 24.77
C GLY A 393 -1.89 -10.07 24.93
N PRO A 394 -1.84 -10.88 23.85
CA PRO A 394 -2.30 -12.28 23.83
C PRO A 394 -1.87 -13.14 25.04
N MET A 395 -2.81 -13.73 25.79
CA MET A 395 -2.52 -14.44 27.05
C MET A 395 -2.70 -15.96 27.01
N TYR A 396 -3.27 -16.54 25.94
CA TYR A 396 -3.75 -17.93 25.96
C TYR A 396 -2.91 -18.94 25.16
N ALA A 397 -2.45 -18.58 23.95
CA ALA A 397 -1.77 -19.51 23.05
C ALA A 397 -0.39 -19.96 23.60
N GLY A 398 -0.28 -21.22 24.02
CA GLY A 398 0.93 -21.74 24.70
C GLY A 398 0.94 -21.52 26.22
N GLY A 399 -0.16 -21.06 26.81
CA GLY A 399 -0.24 -20.75 28.24
C GLY A 399 0.44 -19.41 28.57
N PHE A 400 1.39 -19.43 29.50
CA PHE A 400 1.99 -18.23 30.12
C PHE A 400 2.33 -17.12 29.09
N HIS A 401 1.66 -15.97 29.24
CA HIS A 401 1.81 -14.79 28.38
C HIS A 401 1.61 -15.02 26.86
N GLY A 402 0.96 -16.11 26.45
CA GLY A 402 0.56 -16.37 25.06
C GLY A 402 1.72 -16.51 24.07
N TRP A 403 2.88 -17.01 24.51
CA TRP A 403 4.13 -17.04 23.73
C TRP A 403 4.02 -17.79 22.39
N ALA A 404 3.11 -18.75 22.25
CA ALA A 404 2.93 -19.53 21.02
C ALA A 404 1.94 -18.90 20.03
N GLN A 405 1.44 -17.68 20.28
CA GLN A 405 0.46 -17.00 19.43
C GLN A 405 0.89 -16.93 17.96
N LEU A 406 2.07 -16.37 17.68
CA LEU A 406 2.56 -16.25 16.30
C LEU A 406 2.91 -17.59 15.64
N VAL A 407 3.21 -18.63 16.44
CA VAL A 407 3.37 -20.00 15.92
C VAL A 407 2.02 -20.56 15.47
N ALA A 408 0.96 -20.34 16.24
CA ALA A 408 -0.41 -20.71 15.88
C ALA A 408 -0.91 -19.92 14.65
N ASP A 409 -0.60 -18.62 14.56
CA ASP A 409 -0.90 -17.81 13.37
C ASP A 409 -0.13 -18.32 12.13
N GLY A 410 1.14 -18.72 12.26
CA GLY A 410 1.90 -19.36 11.19
C GLY A 410 1.26 -20.67 10.68
N VAL A 411 0.83 -21.54 11.60
CA VAL A 411 0.10 -22.78 11.25
C VAL A 411 -1.24 -22.46 10.55
N LYS A 412 -1.98 -21.46 11.04
CA LYS A 412 -3.21 -20.95 10.42
C LYS A 412 -2.96 -20.42 9.00
N PHE A 413 -1.87 -19.69 8.74
CA PHE A 413 -1.53 -19.23 7.39
C PHE A 413 -1.15 -20.38 6.45
N ALA A 414 -0.50 -21.43 6.95
CA ALA A 414 -0.19 -22.63 6.17
C ALA A 414 -1.43 -23.51 5.87
N GLN A 415 -2.46 -23.46 6.72
CA GLN A 415 -3.74 -24.15 6.51
C GLN A 415 -4.75 -23.34 5.67
N LYS A 416 -4.63 -22.00 5.66
CA LYS A 416 -5.53 -21.11 4.93
C LYS A 416 -5.30 -21.21 3.42
N GLU A 417 -6.40 -21.23 2.67
CA GLU A 417 -6.39 -21.34 1.20
C GLU A 417 -5.51 -20.25 0.53
N ASP A 418 -4.74 -20.69 -0.48
CA ASP A 418 -3.71 -19.90 -1.17
C ASP A 418 -4.15 -19.55 -2.62
N VAL A 419 -5.10 -18.63 -2.71
CA VAL A 419 -5.79 -18.22 -3.94
C VAL A 419 -4.84 -17.46 -4.88
N VAL A 420 -5.10 -17.54 -6.20
CA VAL A 420 -4.54 -16.63 -7.21
C VAL A 420 -5.72 -16.02 -7.97
N PRO A 421 -5.85 -14.69 -8.08
CA PRO A 421 -6.92 -14.07 -8.86
C PRO A 421 -6.86 -14.51 -10.33
N ALA A 422 -8.02 -14.77 -10.95
CA ALA A 422 -8.07 -15.32 -12.31
C ALA A 422 -7.49 -14.38 -13.40
N GLY A 423 -7.42 -13.08 -13.13
CA GLY A 423 -6.80 -12.07 -14.00
C GLY A 423 -5.31 -11.78 -13.70
N ALA A 424 -4.75 -12.32 -12.62
CA ALA A 424 -3.39 -12.03 -12.18
C ALA A 424 -2.32 -12.72 -13.06
N ASP A 425 -1.13 -12.12 -13.17
CA ASP A 425 0.03 -12.87 -13.68
C ASP A 425 0.46 -13.88 -12.61
N ARG A 426 -0.02 -15.11 -12.76
CA ARG A 426 0.23 -16.21 -11.83
C ARG A 426 1.72 -16.44 -11.53
N ARG A 427 2.65 -16.14 -12.44
CA ARG A 427 4.09 -16.33 -12.18
C ARG A 427 4.66 -15.19 -11.36
N ILE A 428 4.40 -13.95 -11.75
CA ILE A 428 4.90 -12.77 -11.03
C ILE A 428 4.27 -12.69 -9.64
N PHE A 429 2.96 -12.96 -9.53
CA PHE A 429 2.21 -13.02 -8.28
C PHE A 429 2.73 -14.10 -7.32
N GLN A 430 3.12 -15.27 -7.83
CA GLN A 430 3.69 -16.33 -6.99
C GLN A 430 5.15 -16.07 -6.57
N LEU A 431 5.89 -15.22 -7.31
CA LEU A 431 7.29 -14.88 -7.02
C LEU A 431 7.45 -13.62 -6.15
N ALA A 432 6.52 -12.66 -6.22
CA ALA A 432 6.63 -11.38 -5.51
C ALA A 432 6.94 -11.49 -4.01
N PRO A 433 6.31 -12.39 -3.21
CA PRO A 433 6.64 -12.53 -1.79
C PRO A 433 8.07 -13.01 -1.55
N ALA A 434 8.59 -13.90 -2.42
CA ALA A 434 9.95 -14.39 -2.32
C ALA A 434 10.98 -13.32 -2.70
N VAL A 435 10.67 -12.46 -3.67
CA VAL A 435 11.52 -11.32 -4.06
C VAL A 435 11.56 -10.23 -2.97
N ALA A 436 10.45 -9.99 -2.25
CA ALA A 436 10.43 -9.10 -1.10
C ALA A 436 11.17 -9.67 0.13
N LEU A 437 11.11 -10.99 0.34
CA LEU A 437 11.67 -11.66 1.53
C LEU A 437 13.17 -11.96 1.44
N LEU A 438 13.66 -12.34 0.24
CA LEU A 438 15.04 -12.79 0.03
C LEU A 438 16.12 -11.74 0.40
N PRO A 439 15.95 -10.43 0.14
CA PRO A 439 16.92 -9.40 0.55
C PRO A 439 17.30 -9.47 2.02
N TYR A 440 16.33 -9.53 2.92
CA TYR A 440 16.57 -9.53 4.36
C TYR A 440 17.31 -10.78 4.83
N LEU A 441 17.06 -11.95 4.21
CA LEU A 441 17.80 -13.18 4.48
C LEU A 441 19.27 -13.08 4.02
N LEU A 442 19.51 -12.49 2.85
CA LEU A 442 20.86 -12.29 2.30
C LEU A 442 21.66 -11.26 3.10
N VAL A 443 21.02 -10.17 3.56
CA VAL A 443 21.66 -9.16 4.42
C VAL A 443 22.01 -9.75 5.79
N LEU A 444 21.14 -10.57 6.38
CA LEU A 444 21.40 -11.20 7.69
C LEU A 444 22.66 -12.08 7.70
N LEU A 445 23.05 -12.67 6.56
CA LEU A 445 24.31 -13.40 6.41
C LEU A 445 25.55 -12.51 6.64
N ALA A 446 25.47 -11.24 6.26
CA ALA A 446 26.58 -10.29 6.29
C ALA A 446 26.66 -9.46 7.59
N ILE A 447 25.63 -9.49 8.44
CA ILE A 447 25.61 -8.72 9.70
C ILE A 447 26.56 -9.38 10.72
N PRO A 448 27.62 -8.68 11.19
CA PRO A 448 28.42 -9.16 12.31
C PRO A 448 27.65 -9.11 13.63
N ILE A 449 27.67 -10.20 14.39
CA ILE A 449 27.12 -10.24 15.75
C ILE A 449 28.19 -10.17 16.84
N GLY A 450 29.42 -10.63 16.60
CA GLY A 450 30.49 -10.64 17.60
C GLY A 450 31.90 -10.78 17.00
N PRO A 451 32.97 -10.65 17.80
CA PRO A 451 34.35 -10.50 17.31
C PRO A 451 35.07 -11.82 16.94
N SER A 452 34.38 -12.97 16.92
CA SER A 452 35.01 -14.27 16.60
C SER A 452 34.80 -14.69 15.14
N GLU A 453 35.71 -15.51 14.59
CA GLU A 453 35.73 -15.93 13.17
C GLU A 453 34.49 -16.76 12.70
N GLY A 454 33.56 -17.05 13.61
CA GLY A 454 32.25 -17.68 13.34
C GLY A 454 31.04 -16.79 13.65
N ALA A 455 31.24 -15.54 14.07
CA ALA A 455 30.19 -14.59 14.47
C ALA A 455 29.79 -13.59 13.36
N VAL A 456 30.09 -13.97 12.11
CA VAL A 456 29.51 -13.44 10.87
C VAL A 456 29.10 -14.65 10.02
N GLY A 457 27.97 -14.59 9.32
CA GLY A 457 27.51 -15.68 8.47
C GLY A 457 28.42 -15.93 7.27
N GLU A 458 28.79 -14.84 6.57
CA GLU A 458 29.88 -14.77 5.59
C GLU A 458 30.49 -13.36 5.62
N VAL A 459 31.82 -13.25 5.56
CA VAL A 459 32.51 -11.94 5.51
C VAL A 459 32.61 -11.46 4.07
N ILE A 460 32.03 -10.28 3.80
CA ILE A 460 31.99 -9.68 2.46
C ILE A 460 32.86 -8.41 2.44
N ASP A 461 33.90 -8.40 1.62
CA ASP A 461 34.84 -7.28 1.46
C ASP A 461 34.12 -5.94 1.19
N ALA A 462 33.13 -5.98 0.31
CA ALA A 462 32.28 -4.86 -0.07
C ALA A 462 30.94 -4.83 0.69
N GLY A 463 30.94 -5.20 1.97
CA GLY A 463 29.75 -5.44 2.80
C GLY A 463 28.67 -4.35 2.72
N VAL A 464 29.02 -3.07 2.88
CA VAL A 464 28.06 -1.95 2.79
C VAL A 464 27.43 -1.85 1.40
N PHE A 465 28.22 -2.01 0.33
CA PHE A 465 27.70 -2.01 -1.05
C PHE A 465 26.81 -3.22 -1.32
N PHE A 466 27.18 -4.40 -0.82
CA PHE A 466 26.36 -5.61 -0.93
C PHE A 466 25.00 -5.42 -0.25
N VAL A 467 24.98 -4.93 0.99
CA VAL A 467 23.74 -4.72 1.74
C VAL A 467 22.80 -3.76 1.01
N LEU A 468 23.30 -2.57 0.63
CA LEU A 468 22.47 -1.57 -0.06
C LEU A 468 21.95 -2.09 -1.41
N ALA A 469 22.81 -2.71 -2.23
CA ALA A 469 22.42 -3.24 -3.54
C ALA A 469 21.44 -4.43 -3.44
N VAL A 470 21.45 -5.17 -2.32
CA VAL A 470 20.49 -6.24 -2.05
C VAL A 470 19.16 -5.68 -1.52
N MET A 471 19.17 -4.67 -0.64
CA MET A 471 17.94 -4.05 -0.11
C MET A 471 17.12 -3.37 -1.21
N GLY A 472 17.76 -2.71 -2.17
CA GLY A 472 17.09 -2.16 -3.37
C GLY A 472 16.32 -3.19 -4.22
N VAL A 473 16.58 -4.49 -4.07
CA VAL A 473 15.77 -5.56 -4.71
C VAL A 473 14.40 -5.71 -4.05
N GLY A 474 14.25 -5.37 -2.76
CA GLY A 474 12.97 -5.44 -2.04
C GLY A 474 11.87 -4.57 -2.67
N VAL A 475 12.27 -3.43 -3.24
CA VAL A 475 11.39 -2.51 -4.00
C VAL A 475 10.69 -3.22 -5.17
N LEU A 476 11.41 -4.12 -5.85
CA LEU A 476 10.86 -4.92 -6.95
C LEU A 476 9.81 -5.91 -6.43
N GLY A 477 9.95 -6.44 -5.22
CA GLY A 477 8.99 -7.34 -4.60
C GLY A 477 7.62 -6.69 -4.41
N ALA A 478 7.58 -5.47 -3.85
CA ALA A 478 6.34 -4.71 -3.67
C ALA A 478 5.71 -4.28 -5.01
N LEU A 479 6.53 -3.82 -5.98
CA LEU A 479 6.05 -3.43 -7.30
C LEU A 479 5.51 -4.63 -8.09
N MET A 480 6.19 -5.79 -8.04
CA MET A 480 5.71 -7.05 -8.60
C MET A 480 4.39 -7.47 -7.94
N ALA A 481 4.24 -7.27 -6.63
CA ALA A 481 3.01 -7.64 -5.91
C ALA A 481 1.81 -6.83 -6.42
N GLY A 482 1.95 -5.50 -6.46
CA GLY A 482 0.90 -4.59 -6.92
C GLY A 482 0.57 -4.77 -8.41
N TRP A 483 1.59 -4.88 -9.28
CA TRP A 483 1.38 -5.05 -10.72
C TRP A 483 0.75 -6.40 -11.08
N ALA A 484 1.25 -7.50 -10.52
CA ALA A 484 0.79 -8.84 -10.90
C ALA A 484 -0.63 -9.16 -10.42
N SER A 485 -1.12 -8.45 -9.41
CA SER A 485 -2.46 -8.63 -8.81
C SER A 485 -3.63 -8.42 -9.79
N ALA A 486 -3.40 -7.66 -10.88
CA ALA A 486 -4.42 -7.17 -11.81
C ALA A 486 -5.54 -6.30 -11.19
N ASN A 487 -5.39 -5.84 -9.94
CA ASN A 487 -6.28 -4.88 -9.29
C ASN A 487 -5.73 -3.45 -9.41
N LYS A 488 -6.57 -2.48 -9.81
CA LYS A 488 -6.20 -1.07 -9.93
C LYS A 488 -5.76 -0.44 -8.60
N PHE A 489 -6.39 -0.81 -7.50
CA PHE A 489 -6.05 -0.28 -6.17
C PHE A 489 -4.70 -0.81 -5.70
N SER A 490 -4.44 -2.11 -5.87
CA SER A 490 -3.14 -2.72 -5.58
C SER A 490 -2.02 -2.22 -6.48
N LEU A 491 -2.31 -1.89 -7.74
CA LEU A 491 -1.34 -1.22 -8.62
C LEU A 491 -1.01 0.20 -8.12
N LEU A 492 -2.01 1.00 -7.73
CA LEU A 492 -1.77 2.34 -7.17
C LEU A 492 -0.96 2.29 -5.87
N GLY A 493 -1.30 1.37 -4.95
CA GLY A 493 -0.52 1.14 -3.72
C GLY A 493 0.90 0.66 -4.01
N GLY A 494 1.08 -0.26 -4.96
CA GLY A 494 2.41 -0.73 -5.38
C GLY A 494 3.28 0.35 -6.04
N LEU A 495 2.68 1.26 -6.80
CA LEU A 495 3.37 2.42 -7.39
C LEU A 495 3.80 3.44 -6.31
N ARG A 496 2.91 3.75 -5.35
CA ARG A 496 3.25 4.60 -4.20
C ARG A 496 4.33 3.98 -3.32
N THR A 497 4.23 2.67 -3.06
CA THR A 497 5.25 1.93 -2.31
C THR A 497 6.59 2.02 -3.03
N ALA A 498 6.65 1.75 -4.34
CA ALA A 498 7.87 1.88 -5.11
C ALA A 498 8.45 3.32 -5.11
N ALA A 499 7.60 4.35 -5.14
CA ALA A 499 8.01 5.75 -5.06
C ALA A 499 8.59 6.11 -3.68
N GLN A 500 7.94 5.68 -2.58
CA GLN A 500 8.46 5.86 -1.23
C GLN A 500 9.81 5.14 -1.05
N LEU A 501 9.87 3.84 -1.35
CA LEU A 501 11.09 3.06 -1.13
C LEU A 501 12.29 3.65 -1.88
N LEU A 502 12.12 4.01 -3.16
CA LEU A 502 13.18 4.65 -3.96
C LEU A 502 13.58 6.04 -3.43
N ALA A 503 12.63 6.81 -2.91
CA ALA A 503 12.91 8.15 -2.34
C ALA A 503 13.67 8.08 -1.01
N TYR A 504 13.55 7.00 -0.24
CA TYR A 504 14.24 6.81 1.04
C TYR A 504 15.51 5.95 0.96
N GLU A 505 15.69 5.15 -0.10
CA GLU A 505 16.96 4.45 -0.39
C GLU A 505 18.15 5.43 -0.51
N LEU A 506 17.93 6.59 -1.15
CA LEU A 506 18.97 7.61 -1.36
C LEU A 506 19.56 8.19 -0.05
N PRO A 507 18.77 8.77 0.90
CA PRO A 507 19.33 9.26 2.15
C PRO A 507 19.93 8.14 3.02
N MET A 508 19.41 6.91 2.96
CA MET A 508 19.99 5.75 3.65
C MET A 508 21.38 5.40 3.10
N LEU A 509 21.54 5.33 1.78
CA LEU A 509 22.82 5.10 1.11
C LEU A 509 23.85 6.17 1.46
N LEU A 510 23.43 7.45 1.46
CA LEU A 510 24.30 8.57 1.81
C LEU A 510 24.74 8.53 3.28
N ALA A 511 23.84 8.20 4.20
CA ALA A 511 24.17 8.03 5.61
C ALA A 511 25.11 6.83 5.85
N ALA A 512 24.95 5.71 5.14
CA ALA A 512 25.87 4.58 5.22
C ALA A 512 27.27 4.91 4.63
N ALA A 513 27.32 5.70 3.55
CA ALA A 513 28.57 6.15 2.94
C ALA A 513 29.40 7.06 3.87
N SER A 514 28.74 7.84 4.74
CA SER A 514 29.38 8.59 5.82
C SER A 514 30.19 7.67 6.76
N VAL A 515 29.56 6.60 7.27
CA VAL A 515 30.24 5.66 8.18
C VAL A 515 31.42 4.97 7.50
N ALA A 516 31.25 4.51 6.25
CA ALA A 516 32.32 3.88 5.49
C ALA A 516 33.51 4.83 5.24
N MET A 517 33.24 6.12 5.05
CA MET A 517 34.28 7.17 4.93
C MET A 517 35.02 7.39 6.26
N ALA A 518 34.31 7.40 7.39
CA ALA A 518 34.93 7.52 8.71
C ALA A 518 35.89 6.36 9.00
N ALA A 519 35.44 5.12 8.76
CA ALA A 519 36.23 3.90 8.97
C ALA A 519 37.33 3.66 7.92
N GLY A 520 37.24 4.28 6.74
CA GLY A 520 38.17 4.01 5.63
C GLY A 520 38.00 2.63 4.99
N THR A 521 36.90 1.93 5.28
CA THR A 521 36.58 0.60 4.75
C THR A 521 35.08 0.44 4.53
N VAL A 522 34.72 -0.49 3.64
CA VAL A 522 33.33 -0.85 3.27
C VAL A 522 32.93 -2.25 3.73
N SER A 523 33.83 -2.96 4.44
CA SER A 523 33.51 -4.24 5.10
C SER A 523 32.84 -3.99 6.46
N LEU A 524 31.72 -4.67 6.74
CA LEU A 524 30.98 -4.47 8.00
C LEU A 524 31.78 -4.83 9.26
N PRO A 525 32.61 -5.91 9.29
CA PRO A 525 33.52 -6.15 10.41
C PRO A 525 34.58 -5.05 10.55
N GLY A 526 35.19 -4.61 9.45
CA GLY A 526 36.23 -3.57 9.48
C GLY A 526 35.72 -2.20 9.94
N ILE A 527 34.43 -1.90 9.74
CA ILE A 527 33.77 -0.72 10.33
C ILE A 527 33.69 -0.83 11.86
N LEU A 528 33.48 -2.03 12.40
CA LEU A 528 33.49 -2.29 13.84
C LEU A 528 34.91 -2.33 14.42
N ASP A 529 35.87 -2.91 13.71
CA ASP A 529 37.28 -2.94 14.11
C ASP A 529 37.87 -1.52 14.19
N ALA A 530 37.39 -0.60 13.35
CA ALA A 530 37.76 0.81 13.36
C ALA A 530 36.91 1.69 14.28
N PHE A 531 35.79 1.19 14.84
CA PHE A 531 34.81 2.01 15.57
C PHE A 531 35.38 2.56 16.89
N GLU A 532 35.19 3.86 17.12
CA GLU A 532 35.54 4.52 18.38
C GLU A 532 34.32 5.28 18.96
N TRP A 533 34.12 5.22 20.28
CA TRP A 533 32.95 5.81 20.94
C TRP A 533 32.77 7.32 20.72
N TRP A 534 33.85 8.06 20.44
CA TRP A 534 33.78 9.50 20.12
C TRP A 534 33.25 9.79 18.72
N TRP A 535 33.00 8.77 17.88
CA TRP A 535 32.34 8.94 16.57
C TRP A 535 30.85 9.28 16.74
N LEU A 536 30.20 8.72 17.76
CA LEU A 536 28.75 8.81 17.93
C LEU A 536 28.22 10.27 17.93
N PRO A 537 28.78 11.25 18.66
CA PRO A 537 28.25 12.62 18.70
C PRO A 537 28.23 13.35 17.35
N TRP A 538 29.13 13.00 16.41
CA TRP A 538 29.18 13.64 15.08
C TRP A 538 28.69 12.73 13.94
N GLN A 539 28.49 11.43 14.19
CA GLN A 539 27.74 10.54 13.30
C GLN A 539 26.24 10.44 13.64
N ILE A 540 25.76 11.00 14.76
CA ILE A 540 24.37 10.87 15.21
C ILE A 540 23.34 11.40 14.18
N VAL A 541 23.66 12.45 13.43
CA VAL A 541 22.77 12.94 12.35
C VAL A 541 22.67 11.91 11.22
N GLY A 542 23.78 11.27 10.85
CA GLY A 542 23.79 10.12 9.95
C GLY A 542 22.98 8.93 10.50
N ALA A 543 23.13 8.61 11.78
CA ALA A 543 22.41 7.53 12.44
C ALA A 543 20.89 7.76 12.42
N ILE A 544 20.44 8.99 12.71
CA ILE A 544 19.04 9.39 12.66
C ILE A 544 18.52 9.33 11.22
N VAL A 545 19.26 9.86 10.24
CA VAL A 545 18.86 9.81 8.82
C VAL A 545 18.75 8.37 8.32
N PHE A 546 19.72 7.51 8.63
CA PHE A 546 19.70 6.09 8.28
C PHE A 546 18.51 5.36 8.90
N PHE A 547 18.29 5.53 10.21
CA PHE A 547 17.22 4.87 10.94
C PHE A 547 15.82 5.35 10.49
N VAL A 548 15.63 6.65 10.27
CA VAL A 548 14.37 7.23 9.77
C VAL A 548 14.12 6.81 8.31
N ALA A 549 15.15 6.72 7.47
CA ALA A 549 15.00 6.23 6.10
C ALA A 549 14.65 4.74 6.06
N GLY A 550 15.27 3.93 6.91
CA GLY A 550 14.90 2.52 7.09
C GLY A 550 13.48 2.34 7.63
N LEU A 551 13.03 3.18 8.58
CA LEU A 551 11.63 3.15 9.05
C LEU A 551 10.62 3.37 7.91
N ALA A 552 10.97 4.21 6.93
CA ALA A 552 10.17 4.41 5.72
C ALA A 552 10.25 3.22 4.75
N GLU A 553 11.38 2.50 4.69
CA GLU A 553 11.50 1.26 3.93
C GLU A 553 10.55 0.17 4.46
N LEU A 554 10.43 0.07 5.79
CA LEU A 554 9.60 -0.92 6.47
C LEU A 554 8.08 -0.72 6.30
N GLN A 555 7.63 0.39 5.70
CA GLN A 555 6.19 0.70 5.51
C GLN A 555 5.36 0.57 6.81
N ARG A 556 5.98 0.86 7.96
CA ARG A 556 5.37 0.83 9.31
C ARG A 556 4.91 2.24 9.69
N PRO A 557 3.79 2.42 10.44
CA PRO A 557 3.41 3.75 10.94
C PRO A 557 4.60 4.43 11.66
N PRO A 558 4.87 5.72 11.40
CA PRO A 558 4.04 6.68 10.67
C PRO A 558 4.18 6.67 9.13
N PHE A 559 4.95 5.75 8.55
CA PHE A 559 5.32 5.66 7.12
C PHE A 559 4.52 4.62 6.31
N ASP A 560 3.37 4.14 6.81
CA ASP A 560 2.59 3.07 6.17
C ASP A 560 1.58 3.54 5.10
N MET A 561 1.53 4.85 4.80
CA MET A 561 0.54 5.44 3.90
C MET A 561 0.37 4.76 2.52
N PRO A 562 1.43 4.28 1.83
CA PRO A 562 1.28 3.56 0.56
C PRO A 562 0.47 2.26 0.61
N VAL A 563 0.30 1.69 1.81
CA VAL A 563 -0.41 0.43 2.05
C VAL A 563 -1.53 0.56 3.09
N ALA A 564 -1.76 1.75 3.64
CA ALA A 564 -2.62 1.97 4.80
C ALA A 564 -4.10 1.64 4.52
N ASP A 565 -4.69 0.87 5.44
CA ASP A 565 -6.08 0.39 5.43
C ASP A 565 -7.10 1.53 5.23
N SER A 566 -6.80 2.70 5.81
CA SER A 566 -7.65 3.89 5.79
C SER A 566 -7.71 4.64 4.45
N GLU A 567 -6.82 4.32 3.50
CA GLU A 567 -6.81 4.96 2.18
C GLU A 567 -6.88 3.95 1.03
N ILE A 568 -6.15 2.83 1.12
CA ILE A 568 -5.95 1.91 -0.01
C ILE A 568 -6.02 0.42 0.38
N ILE A 569 -6.79 0.11 1.44
CA ILE A 569 -7.19 -1.23 1.92
C ILE A 569 -6.03 -2.08 2.47
N PHE A 570 -5.09 -2.48 1.61
CA PHE A 570 -3.79 -3.02 2.01
C PHE A 570 -2.74 -2.87 0.89
N GLY A 571 -2.93 -1.85 0.03
CA GLY A 571 -2.08 -1.54 -1.11
C GLY A 571 -1.76 -2.75 -2.00
N ALA A 572 -0.47 -2.93 -2.29
CA ALA A 572 0.06 -3.99 -3.14
C ALA A 572 -0.27 -5.42 -2.66
N TYR A 573 -0.57 -5.59 -1.36
CA TYR A 573 -0.73 -6.90 -0.72
C TYR A 573 -2.19 -7.36 -0.63
N THR A 574 -3.16 -6.51 -1.02
CA THR A 574 -4.61 -6.74 -0.87
C THR A 574 -5.13 -8.08 -1.41
N GLU A 575 -4.62 -8.56 -2.55
CA GLU A 575 -5.06 -9.82 -3.18
C GLU A 575 -4.40 -11.09 -2.59
N TYR A 576 -3.45 -10.95 -1.65
CA TYR A 576 -2.65 -12.08 -1.15
C TYR A 576 -3.32 -12.84 -0.02
N THR A 577 -3.22 -14.17 -0.08
CA THR A 577 -3.87 -15.10 0.87
C THR A 577 -2.89 -16.18 1.34
N GLY A 578 -3.36 -17.07 2.23
CA GLY A 578 -2.62 -18.21 2.76
C GLY A 578 -1.18 -17.89 3.19
N LEU A 579 -0.27 -18.77 2.79
CA LEU A 579 1.16 -18.67 3.06
C LEU A 579 1.83 -17.48 2.37
N ARG A 580 1.37 -17.06 1.18
CA ARG A 580 2.02 -15.96 0.43
C ARG A 580 1.89 -14.61 1.13
N PHE A 581 0.74 -14.36 1.76
CA PHE A 581 0.53 -13.20 2.64
C PHE A 581 1.47 -13.23 3.86
N ALA A 582 1.63 -14.41 4.49
CA ALA A 582 2.52 -14.56 5.64
C ALA A 582 4.00 -14.32 5.30
N LEU A 583 4.44 -14.57 4.06
CA LEU A 583 5.80 -14.25 3.61
C LEU A 583 6.05 -12.73 3.49
N PHE A 584 5.04 -11.91 3.16
CA PHE A 584 5.17 -10.45 3.20
C PHE A 584 5.26 -9.93 4.64
N LEU A 585 4.42 -10.44 5.56
CA LEU A 585 4.54 -10.12 6.98
C LEU A 585 5.92 -10.53 7.52
N LEU A 586 6.41 -11.72 7.17
CA LEU A 586 7.74 -12.17 7.58
C LEU A 586 8.85 -11.25 7.02
N ALA A 587 8.72 -10.74 5.79
CA ALA A 587 9.66 -9.79 5.21
C ALA A 587 9.66 -8.46 5.98
N GLU A 588 8.49 -7.93 6.31
CA GLU A 588 8.32 -6.71 7.11
C GLU A 588 9.00 -6.82 8.49
N TYR A 589 8.72 -7.90 9.24
CA TYR A 589 9.36 -8.15 10.54
C TYR A 589 10.85 -8.50 10.44
N ALA A 590 11.29 -9.19 9.38
CA ALA A 590 12.72 -9.42 9.12
C ALA A 590 13.45 -8.13 8.77
N GLY A 591 12.79 -7.20 8.08
CA GLY A 591 13.26 -5.84 7.87
C GLY A 591 13.54 -5.11 9.19
N ILE A 592 12.68 -5.25 10.22
CA ILE A 592 12.95 -4.66 11.55
C ILE A 592 14.25 -5.23 12.13
N VAL A 593 14.45 -6.56 12.08
CA VAL A 593 15.71 -7.20 12.54
C VAL A 593 16.91 -6.63 11.80
N VAL A 594 16.83 -6.55 10.46
CA VAL A 594 17.92 -6.09 9.58
C VAL A 594 18.23 -4.61 9.80
N LEU A 595 17.23 -3.72 9.81
CA LEU A 595 17.42 -2.30 10.04
C LEU A 595 18.08 -2.03 11.40
N CYS A 596 17.56 -2.64 12.46
CA CYS A 596 18.08 -2.45 13.81
C CYS A 596 19.49 -3.04 13.97
N GLY A 597 19.79 -4.17 13.31
CA GLY A 597 21.12 -4.76 13.24
C GLY A 597 22.11 -3.88 12.48
N LEU A 598 21.77 -3.41 11.28
CA LEU A 598 22.61 -2.52 10.47
C LEU A 598 22.86 -1.18 11.16
N THR A 599 21.85 -0.57 11.78
CA THR A 599 22.00 0.67 12.55
C THR A 599 22.92 0.44 13.75
N THR A 600 22.77 -0.70 14.42
CA THR A 600 23.64 -1.10 15.53
C THR A 600 25.09 -1.27 15.09
N VAL A 601 25.34 -1.91 13.95
CA VAL A 601 26.69 -2.16 13.41
C VAL A 601 27.34 -0.88 12.88
N LEU A 602 26.62 -0.08 12.09
CA LEU A 602 27.17 1.11 11.43
C LEU A 602 27.38 2.29 12.40
N PHE A 603 26.46 2.51 13.34
CA PHE A 603 26.45 3.75 14.15
C PHE A 603 26.64 3.54 15.65
N LEU A 604 26.24 2.39 16.19
CA LEU A 604 26.30 2.10 17.64
C LEU A 604 27.44 1.15 18.03
N GLY A 605 28.37 0.87 17.12
CA GLY A 605 29.56 0.08 17.39
C GLY A 605 29.31 -1.41 17.64
N GLY A 606 28.21 -1.98 17.13
CA GLY A 606 28.01 -3.44 17.09
C GLY A 606 28.21 -4.13 18.44
N TRP A 607 29.23 -4.97 18.52
CA TRP A 607 29.61 -5.76 19.69
C TRP A 607 30.28 -4.97 20.82
N HIS A 608 30.75 -3.75 20.59
CA HIS A 608 31.49 -2.97 21.58
C HIS A 608 30.62 -2.63 22.79
N GLY A 609 31.06 -3.03 23.98
CA GLY A 609 30.42 -2.69 25.26
C GLY A 609 31.20 -1.64 26.05
N PRO A 610 30.55 -0.86 26.95
CA PRO A 610 31.21 0.19 27.73
C PRO A 610 32.27 -0.31 28.74
N TRP A 611 32.40 -1.63 28.92
CA TRP A 611 33.32 -2.25 29.88
C TRP A 611 34.39 -3.16 29.23
N GLY A 612 34.47 -3.21 27.89
CA GLY A 612 35.63 -3.79 27.18
C GLY A 612 35.85 -5.32 27.31
N GLU A 613 34.84 -6.10 27.69
CA GLU A 613 34.95 -7.57 27.75
C GLU A 613 34.42 -8.24 26.46
N ASP A 614 35.32 -8.56 25.54
CA ASP A 614 35.02 -9.12 24.21
C ASP A 614 34.19 -10.42 24.23
N GLY A 615 34.23 -11.18 25.33
CA GLY A 615 33.51 -12.44 25.51
C GLY A 615 31.97 -12.31 25.47
N LEU A 616 31.43 -11.11 25.73
CA LEU A 616 29.99 -10.83 25.71
C LEU A 616 29.56 -9.91 24.56
N GLY A 617 30.42 -9.67 23.56
CA GLY A 617 30.13 -8.75 22.46
C GLY A 617 28.83 -9.06 21.71
N TRP A 618 28.48 -10.33 21.53
CA TRP A 618 27.22 -10.75 20.91
C TRP A 618 25.98 -10.34 21.71
N VAL A 619 26.07 -10.25 23.04
CA VAL A 619 24.99 -9.75 23.90
C VAL A 619 24.78 -8.25 23.66
N TRP A 620 25.85 -7.47 23.47
CA TRP A 620 25.74 -6.04 23.17
C TRP A 620 25.11 -5.77 21.80
N THR A 621 25.49 -6.52 20.76
CA THR A 621 24.84 -6.39 19.45
C THR A 621 23.35 -6.71 19.54
N LEU A 622 22.97 -7.80 20.22
CA LEU A 622 21.56 -8.17 20.39
C LEU A 622 20.79 -7.16 21.25
N LEU A 623 21.38 -6.64 22.33
CA LEU A 623 20.74 -5.67 23.23
C LEU A 623 20.48 -4.33 22.53
N LYS A 624 21.46 -3.81 21.78
CA LYS A 624 21.30 -2.59 20.96
C LYS A 624 20.25 -2.79 19.86
N THR A 625 20.29 -3.95 19.18
CA THR A 625 19.29 -4.32 18.15
C THR A 625 17.88 -4.40 18.74
N ALA A 626 17.72 -5.02 19.92
CA ALA A 626 16.43 -5.13 20.61
C ALA A 626 15.92 -3.77 21.14
N LEU A 627 16.80 -2.90 21.62
CA LEU A 627 16.46 -1.54 22.03
C LEU A 627 15.97 -0.71 20.83
N LEU A 628 16.64 -0.79 19.69
CA LEU A 628 16.18 -0.15 18.46
C LEU A 628 14.85 -0.74 17.96
N ALA A 629 14.66 -2.07 18.02
CA ALA A 629 13.40 -2.70 17.66
C ALA A 629 12.24 -2.27 18.59
N PHE A 630 12.52 -2.08 19.89
CA PHE A 630 11.57 -1.45 20.81
C PHE A 630 11.26 -0.01 20.41
N VAL A 631 12.25 0.78 19.96
CA VAL A 631 12.00 2.14 19.43
C VAL A 631 11.15 2.10 18.15
N VAL A 632 11.35 1.16 17.22
CA VAL A 632 10.47 0.97 16.04
C VAL A 632 9.02 0.74 16.48
N ILE A 633 8.82 -0.16 17.45
CA ILE A 633 7.49 -0.47 18.02
C ILE A 633 6.89 0.75 18.73
N TRP A 634 7.67 1.49 19.51
CA TRP A 634 7.22 2.68 20.22
C TRP A 634 6.79 3.78 19.25
N LEU A 635 7.60 4.07 18.22
CA LEU A 635 7.27 5.05 17.19
C LEU A 635 5.95 4.71 16.49
N ARG A 636 5.72 3.42 16.15
CA ARG A 636 4.46 2.94 15.57
C ARG A 636 3.22 3.27 16.42
N VAL A 637 3.34 3.21 17.74
CA VAL A 637 2.22 3.36 18.67
C VAL A 637 2.02 4.82 19.12
N THR A 638 3.07 5.63 19.06
CA THR A 638 3.02 7.05 19.48
C THR A 638 2.74 8.05 18.36
N TYR A 639 3.16 7.78 17.11
CA TYR A 639 3.04 8.76 16.02
C TYR A 639 1.84 8.49 15.09
N PRO A 640 1.08 9.53 14.69
CA PRO A 640 0.07 9.42 13.65
C PRO A 640 0.71 9.22 12.27
N ARG A 641 -0.06 8.68 11.32
CA ARG A 641 0.38 8.51 9.92
C ARG A 641 0.73 9.85 9.28
N LEU A 642 1.79 9.86 8.49
CA LEU A 642 2.16 10.98 7.61
C LEU A 642 1.59 10.74 6.21
N ARG A 643 1.04 11.78 5.58
CA ARG A 643 0.43 11.70 4.25
C ARG A 643 1.53 11.59 3.18
N GLU A 644 1.26 10.93 2.05
CA GLU A 644 2.24 10.65 0.97
C GLU A 644 3.06 11.90 0.58
N ASP A 645 2.40 13.02 0.30
CA ASP A 645 3.04 14.29 -0.06
C ASP A 645 4.03 14.77 1.02
N GLN A 646 3.72 14.54 2.30
CA GLN A 646 4.55 14.90 3.45
C GLN A 646 5.75 13.95 3.59
N LEU A 647 5.57 12.66 3.29
CA LEU A 647 6.66 11.67 3.26
C LEU A 647 7.67 11.96 2.16
N GLN A 648 7.18 12.22 0.94
CA GLN A 648 8.06 12.62 -0.17
C GLN A 648 8.80 13.94 0.13
N LYS A 649 8.10 14.93 0.69
CA LYS A 649 8.70 16.20 1.16
C LYS A 649 9.77 15.96 2.23
N LEU A 650 9.49 15.11 3.22
CA LEU A 650 10.42 14.78 4.32
C LEU A 650 11.74 14.18 3.80
N SER A 651 11.70 13.24 2.86
CA SER A 651 12.94 12.70 2.28
C SER A 651 13.71 13.77 1.50
N TRP A 652 13.07 14.41 0.52
CA TRP A 652 13.74 15.31 -0.43
C TRP A 652 14.18 16.65 0.16
N THR A 653 13.43 17.22 1.12
CA THR A 653 13.75 18.55 1.68
C THR A 653 14.47 18.52 3.02
N LEU A 654 14.52 17.38 3.72
CA LEU A 654 15.20 17.25 5.02
C LEU A 654 16.25 16.14 5.03
N LEU A 655 15.87 14.89 4.77
CA LEU A 655 16.79 13.75 4.95
C LEU A 655 17.95 13.74 3.95
N VAL A 656 17.69 13.98 2.67
CA VAL A 656 18.76 14.03 1.64
C VAL A 656 19.74 15.19 1.90
N PRO A 657 19.31 16.44 2.18
CA PRO A 657 20.21 17.52 2.60
C PRO A 657 21.02 17.21 3.87
N LEU A 658 20.41 16.59 4.90
CA LEU A 658 21.12 16.20 6.12
C LEU A 658 22.15 15.10 5.85
N ALA A 659 21.85 14.11 4.99
CA ALA A 659 22.78 13.06 4.62
C ALA A 659 24.02 13.63 3.87
N LEU A 660 23.80 14.58 2.96
CA LEU A 660 24.88 15.27 2.25
C LEU A 660 25.74 16.13 3.19
N ALA A 661 25.11 16.86 4.12
CA ALA A 661 25.81 17.61 5.16
C ALA A 661 26.64 16.69 6.08
N GLN A 662 26.11 15.51 6.42
CA GLN A 662 26.80 14.51 7.23
C GLN A 662 28.04 13.91 6.52
N ILE A 663 27.95 13.59 5.23
CA ILE A 663 29.12 13.16 4.45
C ILE A 663 30.17 14.28 4.39
N ALA A 664 29.74 15.52 4.14
CA ALA A 664 30.66 16.67 4.08
C ALA A 664 31.35 16.91 5.43
N LEU A 665 30.61 16.85 6.54
CA LEU A 665 31.17 16.89 7.90
C LEU A 665 32.19 15.77 8.12
N THR A 666 31.87 14.55 7.70
CA THR A 666 32.77 13.40 7.83
C THR A 666 34.08 13.59 7.07
N GLY A 667 34.02 14.08 5.83
CA GLY A 667 35.20 14.39 5.03
C GLY A 667 36.09 15.44 5.69
N VAL A 668 35.50 16.49 6.28
CA VAL A 668 36.24 17.51 7.03
C VAL A 668 36.85 16.92 8.31
N VAL A 669 36.07 16.18 9.11
CA VAL A 669 36.55 15.57 10.36
C VAL A 669 37.70 14.59 10.09
N LYS A 670 37.62 13.77 9.04
CA LYS A 670 38.68 12.83 8.67
C LYS A 670 39.99 13.56 8.31
N VAL A 671 39.91 14.59 7.47
CA VAL A 671 41.06 15.40 7.02
C VAL A 671 41.63 16.32 8.11
N VAL A 672 40.95 16.47 9.25
CA VAL A 672 41.42 17.22 10.43
C VAL A 672 42.06 16.30 11.50
N ILE A 673 41.90 14.98 11.37
CA ILE A 673 42.38 13.97 12.32
C ILE A 673 43.52 13.11 11.73
N GLU A 674 43.64 13.05 10.40
CA GLU A 674 44.82 12.54 9.66
C GLU A 674 45.96 13.58 9.56
#